data_AF-A0A8C1A6W8-F1
#
_entry.id   AF-A0A8C1A6W8-F1
#
_cell.length_a   1.000
_cell.length_b   1.000
_cell.length_c   1.000
_cell.angle_alpha   90.00
_cell.angle_beta   90.00
_cell.angle_gamma   90.00
#
_symmetry.space_group_name_H-M   'P 1'
#
loop_
_entity.id
_entity.type
_entity.pdbx_description
1 polymer ?
#
loop_
_entity_poly.entity_id
_entity_poly.type
_entity_poly.pdbx_seq_one_letter_code
_entity_poly.pdbx_strand_id
1 'polypeptide(L)'
;MLVFLFPSQSKHFELVIPVVLSPMSDYLCEVATMCFIRKYGSPDAGPSFASGKDSLVLGQKYWEDIAAFCSQTPYCLYLYHGVELADKEASVVLLGFFDKVAGETKIRLLDVLHPEEETADAICTCIVEMLKKFRIPLMNMAIFYSNFPDHEDLHSGLKLLKPEIVSLCGLTDMAGRVCHSGVEKMEISGPIVNLITEIYKHFPSFPDSLQTLLEDVDCSSFSNILTSQCSLFWRIIQKMTLAWSDLEKYFGSLDADEKVICCLLSDPKIRLNVLFLSHTLQPLCDFQENVDRGVSVTQLLQDASQLVRFYTACFLRPKTAELFHRRGKTSLIQETVGHLPRGEVEVGKQVADFLLHRSEELTDYLETFHSSVISFYTTVTVNIVEGLPFSDATMRDLSLVLSPGKKLEVTGKIVQDLGVCFGVCSSPENVSLLTDEFLEYQFLDGGDTHPADQSMEEYWKTELRIMGRTSSFGKLIVSLLALPRTLKKEINFEQVRHQPNVSIDDDDDDKYSSSDDDCSSSDDDVIWTEVYMGYTVGEMVWGPIEGFGLWPGLVQSWDSKTPCGSMCKVIFFGNRMLSEIQVDDLLPFYSFAKCFCSNSFATVATYKDAIFNSLQVASRRSRMFFSPEADSLDELFRVMLDWAFGGFKPSGPDGLRPQSEYNGMQQISNERHSLTTVLYFSARTVGLNFYDQMVHTFLENKTDIEEFCLSCGSTFVDTIHPLFEGSLCLKCKFNFAETLYRYDEDGYQSYCTVCCSGVEVILCGHDSCCRCYCVDCLDILVGKGTFNKLKNVDPWTCYLCAPESSSGALKPRHDWSIRVQEFFANNSAMEFEPHRVYPSIPANQRRPIRVLSLFDGIATGYLVLKDLGFKVAKYVSSEVDEESVTISMVNHEGKITYVKDVKNITKKHIDKWGPFDLLIGGSPCNDLCTANPHRKGLFEGTGRLFFEYYRLLNILKPKEDDPQPFFWLFENVVLMENKVKADICRFLECNPVLIDAVKVSPANRARYFWGNIPGMNRCVTSQKDKLSLQECLDPGRTAKYEKIRTITTRPNILKPGTDDRHYPIIMNGEADSLWITELEKIFGFPKHYTDVKNLGRMQRQRVLGKSWSVPVIRHLLAPLKDYFACD
;
A
#
# COMPACT_ATOMS: atom_id res chain seq x y z
N MET A 1 -9.23 5.08 -48.90
CA MET A 1 -10.14 5.83 -49.79
C MET A 1 -11.51 5.17 -49.66
N LEU A 2 -12.63 5.77 -49.28
CA LEU A 2 -13.03 7.17 -49.07
C LEU A 2 -14.28 7.18 -48.14
N VAL A 3 -14.22 7.98 -47.08
CA VAL A 3 -15.23 8.91 -46.54
C VAL A 3 -16.61 8.42 -46.05
N PHE A 4 -16.79 8.65 -44.75
CA PHE A 4 -18.01 8.87 -43.94
C PHE A 4 -19.01 9.90 -44.52
N LEU A 5 -20.32 9.65 -44.35
CA LEU A 5 -21.34 10.68 -44.06
C LEU A 5 -22.51 10.06 -43.26
N PHE A 6 -22.85 10.69 -42.12
CA PHE A 6 -24.00 10.42 -41.22
C PHE A 6 -25.35 10.89 -41.85
N PRO A 7 -26.54 10.45 -41.34
CA PRO A 7 -27.20 11.20 -40.26
C PRO A 7 -27.93 10.35 -39.19
N SER A 8 -27.95 10.94 -37.99
CA SER A 8 -28.77 10.70 -36.81
C SER A 8 -30.27 10.45 -37.06
N GLN A 9 -30.90 9.57 -36.28
CA GLN A 9 -32.14 9.87 -35.53
C GLN A 9 -32.39 8.82 -34.43
N SER A 10 -32.52 9.32 -33.20
CA SER A 10 -33.06 8.67 -32.01
C SER A 10 -34.51 8.20 -32.22
N LYS A 11 -34.81 6.93 -31.93
CA LYS A 11 -36.17 6.50 -31.58
C LYS A 11 -36.13 5.49 -30.43
N HIS A 12 -36.64 5.93 -29.29
CA HIS A 12 -37.16 5.07 -28.24
C HIS A 12 -38.13 4.04 -28.85
N PHE A 13 -37.90 2.76 -28.63
CA PHE A 13 -38.90 1.72 -28.81
C PHE A 13 -39.43 1.32 -27.42
N GLU A 14 -40.54 1.95 -27.02
CA GLU A 14 -41.47 1.34 -26.07
C GLU A 14 -42.26 0.28 -26.84
N LEU A 15 -42.05 -0.99 -26.51
CA LEU A 15 -42.89 -2.10 -26.96
C LEU A 15 -43.88 -2.42 -25.83
N VAL A 16 -45.04 -1.77 -25.87
CA VAL A 16 -46.19 -2.09 -25.02
C VAL A 16 -46.86 -3.33 -25.59
N ILE A 17 -46.72 -4.47 -24.90
CA ILE A 17 -47.58 -5.65 -25.10
C ILE A 17 -48.52 -5.74 -23.89
N PRO A 18 -49.85 -5.78 -24.06
CA PRO A 18 -50.77 -5.91 -22.94
C PRO A 18 -50.81 -7.37 -22.50
N VAL A 19 -50.12 -7.71 -21.41
CA VAL A 19 -50.35 -8.97 -20.69
C VAL A 19 -51.48 -8.75 -19.71
N VAL A 20 -52.60 -9.45 -19.95
CA VAL A 20 -53.75 -9.53 -19.06
C VAL A 20 -53.28 -10.17 -17.74
N LEU A 21 -53.14 -9.36 -16.69
CA LEU A 21 -52.90 -9.84 -15.33
C LEU A 21 -54.21 -10.39 -14.76
N SER A 22 -54.31 -11.71 -14.66
CA SER A 22 -55.29 -12.44 -13.84
C SER A 22 -55.05 -12.14 -12.34
N PRO A 23 -56.08 -12.15 -11.47
CA PRO A 23 -55.93 -11.83 -10.05
C PRO A 23 -54.98 -12.81 -9.34
N MET A 24 -54.13 -12.24 -8.48
CA MET A 24 -53.28 -12.95 -7.52
C MET A 24 -54.12 -13.75 -6.50
N SER A 25 -54.45 -14.99 -6.80
CA SER A 25 -54.83 -16.00 -5.79
C SER A 25 -54.70 -17.38 -6.43
N ASP A 26 -53.57 -18.05 -6.17
CA ASP A 26 -53.32 -19.51 -6.24
C ASP A 26 -51.85 -19.76 -6.62
N TYR A 27 -50.92 -19.51 -5.69
CA TYR A 27 -49.52 -19.95 -5.85
C TYR A 27 -49.36 -21.34 -5.23
N LEU A 28 -49.64 -22.37 -6.02
CA LEU A 28 -49.11 -23.72 -5.77
C LEU A 28 -47.60 -23.67 -6.04
N CYS A 29 -46.79 -23.89 -5.02
CA CYS A 29 -45.35 -24.13 -5.20
C CYS A 29 -45.18 -25.28 -6.21
N GLU A 30 -44.39 -25.08 -7.28
CA GLU A 30 -44.18 -26.12 -8.30
C GLU A 30 -43.67 -27.41 -7.65
N VAL A 31 -44.14 -28.56 -8.13
CA VAL A 31 -43.84 -29.89 -7.58
C VAL A 31 -42.34 -30.12 -7.44
N ALA A 32 -41.55 -29.59 -8.38
CA ALA A 32 -40.08 -29.61 -8.38
C ALA A 32 -39.46 -28.92 -7.16
N THR A 33 -39.90 -27.72 -6.84
CA THR A 33 -39.43 -26.92 -5.69
C THR A 33 -39.77 -27.62 -4.38
N MET A 34 -40.94 -28.25 -4.29
CA MET A 34 -41.31 -29.09 -3.15
C MET A 34 -40.46 -30.36 -3.04
N CYS A 35 -40.09 -31.00 -4.16
CA CYS A 35 -39.18 -32.14 -4.18
C CYS A 35 -37.78 -31.75 -3.69
N PHE A 36 -37.28 -30.58 -4.09
CA PHE A 36 -36.01 -30.04 -3.57
C PHE A 36 -36.08 -29.81 -2.06
N ILE A 37 -37.13 -29.15 -1.57
CA ILE A 37 -37.33 -28.92 -0.13
C ILE A 37 -37.48 -30.24 0.65
N ARG A 38 -38.09 -31.29 0.06
CA ARG A 38 -38.20 -32.60 0.71
C ARG A 38 -36.88 -33.36 0.77
N LYS A 39 -36.08 -33.34 -0.31
CA LYS A 39 -34.79 -34.05 -0.39
C LYS A 39 -33.68 -33.31 0.35
N TYR A 40 -33.72 -31.98 0.35
CA TYR A 40 -32.66 -31.13 0.86
C TYR A 40 -33.10 -30.15 1.96
N GLY A 41 -34.32 -30.24 2.51
CA GLY A 41 -34.82 -29.47 3.67
C GLY A 41 -34.88 -30.27 4.99
N SER A 42 -35.43 -29.66 6.06
CA SER A 42 -35.30 -30.09 7.48
C SER A 42 -35.73 -31.55 7.80
N PRO A 43 -35.09 -32.27 8.76
CA PRO A 43 -35.26 -33.73 8.95
C PRO A 43 -36.52 -34.19 9.70
N ASP A 44 -37.31 -33.31 10.32
CA ASP A 44 -38.40 -33.72 11.23
C ASP A 44 -39.70 -34.16 10.52
N ALA A 45 -39.71 -34.26 9.20
CA ALA A 45 -40.86 -34.75 8.45
C ALA A 45 -40.72 -36.25 8.15
N GLY A 46 -41.22 -37.09 9.07
CA GLY A 46 -41.47 -38.51 8.79
C GLY A 46 -42.35 -38.74 7.55
N PRO A 47 -42.43 -39.97 7.02
CA PRO A 47 -42.96 -40.27 5.68
C PRO A 47 -44.50 -40.14 5.53
N SER A 48 -45.18 -39.39 6.41
CA SER A 48 -46.61 -39.13 6.31
C SER A 48 -46.92 -37.64 6.20
N PHE A 49 -46.81 -37.09 4.99
CA PHE A 49 -47.43 -35.80 4.65
C PHE A 49 -48.51 -36.02 3.60
N ALA A 50 -49.73 -36.25 4.07
CA ALA A 50 -50.95 -36.16 3.30
C ALA A 50 -51.66 -34.85 3.65
N SER A 51 -52.03 -34.08 2.63
CA SER A 51 -52.94 -32.92 2.62
C SER A 51 -52.48 -31.60 3.26
N GLY A 52 -52.43 -30.55 2.41
CA GLY A 52 -52.97 -29.22 2.74
C GLY A 52 -52.15 -28.23 3.56
N LYS A 53 -50.90 -28.51 3.96
CA LYS A 53 -50.08 -27.62 4.81
C LYS A 53 -48.67 -27.31 4.28
N ASP A 54 -48.47 -27.35 2.96
CA ASP A 54 -47.15 -27.15 2.35
C ASP A 54 -46.76 -25.64 2.19
N SER A 55 -47.63 -24.69 2.57
CA SER A 55 -47.37 -23.24 2.52
C SER A 55 -46.63 -22.67 3.74
N LEU A 56 -46.33 -23.50 4.75
CA LEU A 56 -45.78 -23.06 6.04
C LEU A 56 -44.25 -23.14 6.16
N VAL A 57 -43.54 -23.74 5.19
CA VAL A 57 -42.07 -23.98 5.31
C VAL A 57 -41.23 -22.75 4.93
N LEU A 58 -41.64 -21.97 3.92
CA LEU A 58 -40.92 -20.77 3.48
C LEU A 58 -41.51 -19.46 4.06
N GLY A 59 -42.73 -19.51 4.62
CA GLY A 59 -43.47 -18.34 5.09
C GLY A 59 -44.33 -17.69 3.98
N GLN A 60 -45.47 -17.10 4.36
CA GLN A 60 -46.47 -16.55 3.41
C GLN A 60 -45.96 -15.37 2.55
N LYS A 61 -44.87 -14.70 2.95
CA LYS A 61 -44.28 -13.52 2.27
C LYS A 61 -42.86 -13.73 1.73
N TYR A 62 -42.44 -14.99 1.63
CA TYR A 62 -41.04 -15.35 1.34
C TYR A 62 -40.46 -14.66 0.10
N TRP A 63 -41.22 -14.63 -1.00
CA TRP A 63 -40.75 -14.06 -2.26
C TRP A 63 -40.87 -12.54 -2.26
N GLU A 64 -41.88 -11.95 -1.60
CA GLU A 64 -41.97 -10.49 -1.42
C GLU A 64 -40.76 -9.97 -0.63
N ASP A 65 -40.35 -10.70 0.40
CA ASP A 65 -39.20 -10.35 1.23
C ASP A 65 -37.91 -10.42 0.38
N ILE A 66 -37.68 -11.50 -0.38
CA ILE A 66 -36.53 -11.62 -1.28
C ILE A 66 -36.51 -10.49 -2.31
N ALA A 67 -37.64 -10.20 -2.95
CA ALA A 67 -37.75 -9.13 -3.94
C ALA A 67 -37.48 -7.76 -3.32
N ALA A 68 -37.98 -7.50 -2.10
CA ALA A 68 -37.71 -6.27 -1.36
C ALA A 68 -36.21 -6.11 -1.02
N PHE A 69 -35.54 -7.17 -0.59
CA PHE A 69 -34.10 -7.17 -0.31
C PHE A 69 -33.27 -6.94 -1.57
N CYS A 70 -33.52 -7.72 -2.62
CA CYS A 70 -32.77 -7.64 -3.88
C CYS A 70 -33.05 -6.33 -4.65
N SER A 71 -34.14 -5.62 -4.33
CA SER A 71 -34.41 -4.29 -4.88
C SER A 71 -33.45 -3.21 -4.40
N GLN A 72 -32.85 -3.39 -3.22
CA GLN A 72 -31.99 -2.39 -2.58
C GLN A 72 -30.53 -2.85 -2.42
N THR A 73 -30.26 -4.13 -2.71
CA THR A 73 -29.00 -4.79 -2.36
C THR A 73 -28.47 -5.55 -3.56
N PRO A 74 -27.19 -5.37 -3.93
CA PRO A 74 -26.49 -6.25 -4.85
C PRO A 74 -26.59 -7.73 -4.42
N TYR A 75 -26.76 -8.63 -5.38
CA TYR A 75 -26.89 -10.06 -5.10
C TYR A 75 -26.06 -10.94 -6.07
N CYS A 76 -25.79 -12.16 -5.63
CA CYS A 76 -25.20 -13.25 -6.40
C CYS A 76 -26.30 -14.25 -6.81
N LEU A 77 -26.34 -14.62 -8.09
CA LEU A 77 -27.22 -15.68 -8.59
C LEU A 77 -26.42 -16.97 -8.81
N TYR A 78 -26.91 -18.08 -8.27
CA TYR A 78 -26.32 -19.41 -8.45
C TYR A 78 -27.25 -20.26 -9.32
N LEU A 79 -26.69 -20.94 -10.32
CA LEU A 79 -27.39 -21.95 -11.13
C LEU A 79 -26.64 -23.29 -11.01
N TYR A 80 -27.21 -24.20 -10.23
CA TYR A 80 -26.72 -25.58 -10.11
C TYR A 80 -27.48 -26.49 -11.07
N HIS A 81 -26.85 -26.86 -12.17
CA HIS A 81 -27.33 -27.83 -13.15
C HIS A 81 -27.00 -29.27 -12.72
N GLY A 82 -27.79 -30.24 -13.18
CA GLY A 82 -27.60 -31.68 -12.88
C GLY A 82 -27.92 -32.06 -11.44
N VAL A 83 -28.89 -31.41 -10.79
CA VAL A 83 -29.30 -31.75 -9.42
C VAL A 83 -30.36 -32.85 -9.47
N GLU A 84 -30.03 -34.01 -8.92
CA GLU A 84 -30.96 -35.14 -8.85
C GLU A 84 -32.13 -34.85 -7.89
N LEU A 85 -33.36 -34.83 -8.42
CA LEU A 85 -34.60 -34.72 -7.66
C LEU A 85 -35.49 -35.92 -7.95
N ALA A 86 -35.56 -36.86 -7.00
CA ALA A 86 -36.22 -38.15 -7.17
C ALA A 86 -35.73 -38.90 -8.43
N ASP A 87 -36.52 -38.88 -9.52
CA ASP A 87 -36.28 -39.64 -10.77
C ASP A 87 -35.86 -38.76 -11.98
N LYS A 88 -35.58 -37.46 -11.77
CA LYS A 88 -35.16 -36.52 -12.84
C LYS A 88 -34.07 -35.56 -12.38
N GLU A 89 -33.21 -35.15 -13.30
CA GLU A 89 -32.27 -34.05 -13.11
C GLU A 89 -32.97 -32.70 -13.34
N ALA A 90 -32.61 -31.70 -12.53
CA ALA A 90 -33.15 -30.35 -12.64
C ALA A 90 -32.05 -29.31 -12.39
N SER A 91 -32.33 -28.06 -12.77
CA SER A 91 -31.44 -26.93 -12.52
C SER A 91 -31.98 -26.08 -11.36
N VAL A 92 -31.24 -26.00 -10.25
CA VAL A 92 -31.65 -25.28 -9.04
C VAL A 92 -31.08 -23.86 -9.04
N VAL A 93 -31.93 -22.86 -8.80
CA VAL A 93 -31.54 -21.45 -8.77
C VAL A 93 -31.58 -20.90 -7.35
N LEU A 94 -30.45 -20.39 -6.86
CA LEU A 94 -30.33 -19.74 -5.55
C LEU A 94 -29.93 -18.28 -5.69
N LEU A 95 -30.25 -17.49 -4.66
CA LEU A 95 -29.82 -16.10 -4.48
C LEU A 95 -29.00 -15.96 -3.21
N GLY A 96 -27.82 -15.35 -3.33
CA GLY A 96 -26.97 -14.96 -2.21
C GLY A 96 -26.89 -13.45 -2.08
N PHE A 97 -27.01 -12.91 -0.87
CA PHE A 97 -26.85 -11.47 -0.62
C PHE A 97 -26.36 -11.22 0.82
N PHE A 98 -25.73 -10.06 1.04
CA PHE A 98 -25.31 -9.63 2.37
C PHE A 98 -26.45 -8.88 3.07
N ASP A 99 -26.94 -9.42 4.19
CA ASP A 99 -27.94 -8.77 5.02
C ASP A 99 -27.28 -7.76 5.96
N LYS A 100 -27.44 -6.46 5.62
CA LYS A 100 -26.87 -5.35 6.39
C LYS A 100 -27.39 -5.26 7.83
N VAL A 101 -28.58 -5.81 8.11
CA VAL A 101 -29.19 -5.76 9.43
C VAL A 101 -28.57 -6.84 10.32
N ALA A 102 -28.53 -8.07 9.82
CA ALA A 102 -27.93 -9.21 10.50
C ALA A 102 -26.40 -9.12 10.57
N GLY A 103 -25.75 -8.55 9.54
CA GLY A 103 -24.30 -8.59 9.38
C GLY A 103 -23.81 -9.93 8.83
N GLU A 104 -24.61 -10.60 8.00
CA GLU A 104 -24.29 -11.95 7.53
C GLU A 104 -24.70 -12.16 6.07
N THR A 105 -24.00 -13.06 5.38
CA THR A 105 -24.38 -13.48 4.02
C THR A 105 -25.48 -14.55 4.09
N LYS A 106 -26.59 -14.32 3.39
CA LYS A 106 -27.74 -15.24 3.34
C LYS A 106 -27.88 -15.83 1.95
N ILE A 107 -28.18 -17.13 1.89
CA ILE A 107 -28.53 -17.86 0.66
C ILE A 107 -30.01 -18.26 0.74
N ARG A 108 -30.73 -18.09 -0.36
CA ARG A 108 -32.17 -18.36 -0.49
C ARG A 108 -32.46 -19.11 -1.78
N LEU A 109 -33.32 -20.12 -1.71
CA LEU A 109 -33.86 -20.79 -2.89
C LEU A 109 -34.80 -19.82 -3.62
N LEU A 110 -34.60 -19.65 -4.93
CA LEU A 110 -35.47 -18.86 -5.79
C LEU A 110 -36.46 -19.76 -6.54
N ASP A 111 -35.96 -20.70 -7.34
CA ASP A 111 -36.80 -21.66 -8.07
C ASP A 111 -36.01 -22.90 -8.55
N VAL A 112 -36.73 -23.89 -9.08
CA VAL A 112 -36.15 -25.09 -9.71
C VAL A 112 -36.61 -25.18 -11.18
N LEU A 113 -35.67 -25.02 -12.10
CA LEU A 113 -35.90 -25.02 -13.54
C LEU A 113 -35.85 -26.42 -14.15
N HIS A 114 -36.80 -26.67 -15.06
CA HIS A 114 -36.82 -27.81 -15.99
C HIS A 114 -36.88 -27.26 -17.41
N PRO A 115 -35.76 -26.84 -18.01
CA PRO A 115 -35.78 -26.32 -19.37
C PRO A 115 -36.22 -27.41 -20.36
N GLU A 116 -37.05 -27.05 -21.35
CA GLU A 116 -37.45 -27.96 -22.42
C GLU A 116 -36.27 -28.31 -23.36
N GLU A 117 -35.34 -27.37 -23.50
CA GLU A 117 -34.07 -27.50 -24.24
C GLU A 117 -32.89 -27.11 -23.34
N GLU A 118 -31.88 -27.96 -23.21
CA GLU A 118 -30.67 -27.72 -22.41
C GLU A 118 -29.62 -26.92 -23.19
N THR A 119 -30.01 -25.76 -23.73
CA THR A 119 -29.09 -24.83 -24.41
C THR A 119 -28.83 -23.60 -23.54
N ALA A 120 -27.65 -22.99 -23.69
CA ALA A 120 -27.29 -21.77 -22.95
C ALA A 120 -28.32 -20.63 -23.15
N ASP A 121 -28.82 -20.44 -24.38
CA ASP A 121 -29.82 -19.42 -24.71
C ASP A 121 -31.18 -19.69 -24.04
N ALA A 122 -31.62 -20.94 -24.00
CA ALA A 122 -32.87 -21.33 -23.35
C ALA A 122 -32.80 -21.09 -21.84
N ILE A 123 -31.71 -21.51 -21.19
CA ILE A 123 -31.49 -21.29 -19.76
C ILE A 123 -31.38 -19.78 -19.45
N CYS A 124 -30.66 -19.01 -20.27
CA CYS A 124 -30.59 -17.55 -20.12
C CYS A 124 -31.99 -16.92 -20.17
N THR A 125 -32.82 -17.36 -21.11
CA THR A 125 -34.21 -16.89 -21.24
C THR A 125 -35.03 -17.25 -20.00
N CYS A 126 -34.94 -18.48 -19.51
CA CYS A 126 -35.61 -18.92 -18.28
C CYS A 126 -35.20 -18.10 -17.06
N ILE A 127 -33.90 -17.78 -16.90
CA ILE A 127 -33.41 -16.93 -15.80
C ILE A 127 -34.06 -15.53 -15.88
N VAL A 128 -34.09 -14.92 -17.06
CA VAL A 128 -34.65 -13.58 -17.24
C VAL A 128 -36.16 -13.55 -16.97
N GLU A 129 -36.89 -14.56 -17.44
CA GLU A 129 -38.33 -14.71 -17.19
C GLU A 129 -38.61 -14.96 -15.71
N MET A 130 -37.79 -15.78 -15.04
CA MET A 130 -37.89 -16.01 -13.60
C MET A 130 -37.68 -14.73 -12.79
N LEU A 131 -36.62 -13.96 -13.08
CA LEU A 131 -36.36 -12.70 -12.38
C LEU A 131 -37.53 -11.71 -12.57
N LYS A 132 -38.12 -11.66 -13.77
CA LYS A 132 -39.33 -10.86 -14.03
C LYS A 132 -40.54 -11.37 -13.24
N LYS A 133 -40.76 -12.69 -13.21
CA LYS A 133 -41.85 -13.36 -12.47
C LYS A 133 -41.81 -12.99 -10.98
N PHE A 134 -40.63 -13.02 -10.36
CA PHE A 134 -40.45 -12.70 -8.95
C PHE A 134 -40.15 -11.23 -8.65
N ARG A 135 -40.20 -10.34 -9.66
CA ARG A 135 -39.89 -8.89 -9.52
C ARG A 135 -38.50 -8.60 -8.94
N ILE A 136 -37.52 -9.44 -9.26
CA ILE A 136 -36.12 -9.28 -8.83
C ILE A 136 -35.36 -8.50 -9.90
N PRO A 137 -34.77 -7.34 -9.58
CA PRO A 137 -34.17 -6.49 -10.60
C PRO A 137 -32.80 -6.99 -11.05
N LEU A 138 -32.71 -7.34 -12.34
CA LEU A 138 -31.47 -7.74 -13.01
C LEU A 138 -30.32 -6.73 -12.82
N MET A 139 -30.64 -5.43 -12.73
CA MET A 139 -29.64 -4.37 -12.54
C MET A 139 -28.87 -4.48 -11.21
N ASN A 140 -29.41 -5.19 -10.21
CA ASN A 140 -28.74 -5.44 -8.94
C ASN A 140 -28.01 -6.80 -8.89
N MET A 141 -28.07 -7.62 -9.95
CA MET A 141 -27.25 -8.83 -10.04
C MET A 141 -25.78 -8.42 -10.21
N ALA A 142 -24.98 -8.58 -9.17
CA ALA A 142 -23.55 -8.24 -9.22
C ALA A 142 -22.71 -9.43 -9.69
N ILE A 143 -23.09 -10.63 -9.26
CA ILE A 143 -22.28 -11.84 -9.43
C ILE A 143 -23.17 -12.96 -9.98
N PHE A 144 -22.58 -13.79 -10.84
CA PHE A 144 -23.21 -14.99 -11.39
C PHE A 144 -22.27 -16.20 -11.28
N TYR A 145 -22.82 -17.34 -10.89
CA TYR A 145 -22.12 -18.61 -10.89
C TYR A 145 -23.01 -19.71 -11.46
N SER A 146 -22.42 -20.59 -12.28
CA SER A 146 -23.04 -21.82 -12.75
C SER A 146 -22.02 -22.92 -12.98
N ASN A 147 -22.43 -24.17 -12.74
CA ASN A 147 -21.72 -25.38 -13.17
C ASN A 147 -22.27 -25.94 -14.50
N PHE A 148 -23.01 -25.16 -15.27
CA PHE A 148 -23.50 -25.56 -16.59
C PHE A 148 -22.32 -25.75 -17.56
N PRO A 149 -22.30 -26.81 -18.39
CA PRO A 149 -21.17 -27.08 -19.30
C PRO A 149 -20.85 -25.90 -20.22
N ASP A 150 -21.86 -25.31 -20.88
CA ASP A 150 -21.69 -24.16 -21.79
C ASP A 150 -21.84 -22.81 -21.07
N HIS A 151 -21.20 -22.69 -19.90
CA HIS A 151 -21.30 -21.48 -19.07
C HIS A 151 -20.73 -20.22 -19.74
N GLU A 152 -19.80 -20.34 -20.69
CA GLU A 152 -19.25 -19.20 -21.44
C GLU A 152 -20.29 -18.53 -22.34
N ASP A 153 -21.11 -19.32 -23.05
CA ASP A 153 -22.20 -18.81 -23.88
C ASP A 153 -23.33 -18.25 -23.00
N LEU A 154 -23.64 -18.93 -21.90
CA LEU A 154 -24.63 -18.48 -20.90
C LEU A 154 -24.22 -17.13 -20.29
N HIS A 155 -22.95 -17.00 -19.90
CA HIS A 155 -22.37 -15.76 -19.38
C HIS A 155 -22.36 -14.64 -20.43
N SER A 156 -22.03 -14.96 -21.68
CA SER A 156 -22.09 -14.02 -22.80
C SER A 156 -23.51 -13.48 -23.02
N GLY A 157 -24.52 -14.35 -22.97
CA GLY A 157 -25.93 -13.97 -23.02
C GLY A 157 -26.35 -13.02 -21.89
N LEU A 158 -25.94 -13.30 -20.65
CA LEU A 158 -26.21 -12.41 -19.51
C LEU A 158 -25.47 -11.08 -19.61
N LYS A 159 -24.23 -11.06 -20.13
CA LYS A 159 -23.46 -9.82 -20.35
C LYS A 159 -24.08 -8.88 -21.38
N LEU A 160 -24.79 -9.41 -22.38
CA LEU A 160 -25.55 -8.58 -23.32
C LEU A 160 -26.68 -7.79 -22.63
N LEU A 161 -27.21 -8.30 -21.52
CA LEU A 161 -28.25 -7.65 -20.74
C LEU A 161 -27.68 -6.71 -19.67
N LYS A 162 -26.58 -7.11 -19.05
CA LYS A 162 -25.82 -6.32 -18.07
C LYS A 162 -24.31 -6.61 -18.21
N PRO A 163 -23.54 -5.72 -18.86
CA PRO A 163 -22.12 -5.94 -19.14
C PRO A 163 -21.25 -6.11 -17.89
N GLU A 164 -21.65 -5.51 -16.75
CA GLU A 164 -20.87 -5.44 -15.52
C GLU A 164 -21.12 -6.60 -14.54
N ILE A 165 -21.67 -7.74 -15.02
CA ILE A 165 -21.80 -8.94 -14.20
C ILE A 165 -20.43 -9.62 -14.05
N VAL A 166 -20.05 -9.91 -12.81
CA VAL A 166 -18.88 -10.74 -12.49
C VAL A 166 -19.28 -12.22 -12.57
N SER A 167 -18.63 -12.98 -13.46
CA SER A 167 -18.85 -14.43 -13.58
C SER A 167 -17.78 -15.22 -12.83
N LEU A 168 -18.22 -16.13 -11.96
CA LEU A 168 -17.35 -17.05 -11.21
C LEU A 168 -17.31 -18.46 -11.83
N CYS A 169 -18.00 -18.68 -12.96
CA CYS A 169 -18.15 -20.01 -13.56
C CYS A 169 -16.81 -20.65 -13.94
N GLY A 170 -15.86 -19.82 -14.39
CA GLY A 170 -14.55 -20.29 -14.83
C GLY A 170 -13.66 -20.87 -13.73
N LEU A 171 -13.99 -20.71 -12.45
CA LEU A 171 -13.14 -21.13 -11.32
C LEU A 171 -13.16 -22.64 -11.06
N THR A 172 -14.30 -23.31 -11.23
CA THR A 172 -14.50 -24.68 -10.76
C THR A 172 -13.83 -25.75 -11.61
N ASP A 173 -13.70 -25.49 -12.90
CA ASP A 173 -13.06 -26.37 -13.89
C ASP A 173 -11.75 -25.78 -14.44
N MET A 174 -11.28 -24.67 -13.86
CA MET A 174 -10.05 -23.97 -14.27
C MET A 174 -8.86 -24.93 -14.32
N ALA A 175 -8.59 -25.67 -13.23
CA ALA A 175 -7.42 -26.53 -13.16
C ALA A 175 -7.47 -27.66 -14.20
N GLY A 176 -8.65 -28.25 -14.42
CA GLY A 176 -8.89 -29.25 -15.47
C GLY A 176 -8.57 -28.71 -16.87
N ARG A 177 -9.21 -27.60 -17.26
CA ARG A 177 -9.00 -26.98 -18.58
C ARG A 177 -7.57 -26.50 -18.80
N VAL A 178 -6.98 -25.85 -17.80
CA VAL A 178 -5.61 -25.33 -17.87
C VAL A 178 -4.61 -26.49 -18.01
N CYS A 179 -4.79 -27.56 -17.25
CA CYS A 179 -3.98 -28.78 -17.37
C CYS A 179 -4.11 -29.37 -18.78
N HIS A 180 -5.34 -29.51 -19.29
CA HIS A 180 -5.60 -30.01 -20.65
C HIS A 180 -4.83 -29.22 -21.71
N SER A 181 -5.06 -27.91 -21.76
CA SER A 181 -4.45 -27.00 -22.75
C SER A 181 -2.94 -26.98 -22.64
N GLY A 182 -2.39 -27.01 -21.42
CA GLY A 182 -0.95 -27.05 -21.18
C GLY A 182 -0.32 -28.34 -21.70
N VAL A 183 -0.85 -29.49 -21.31
CA VAL A 183 -0.33 -30.80 -21.70
C VAL A 183 -0.46 -31.02 -23.20
N GLU A 184 -1.60 -30.69 -23.82
CA GLU A 184 -1.81 -30.87 -25.27
C GLU A 184 -0.78 -30.09 -26.10
N LYS A 185 -0.30 -28.95 -25.58
CA LYS A 185 0.68 -28.11 -26.26
C LYS A 185 2.10 -28.71 -26.28
N MET A 186 2.38 -29.70 -25.45
CA MET A 186 3.67 -30.39 -25.44
C MET A 186 3.77 -31.38 -26.61
N GLU A 187 4.89 -31.41 -27.32
CA GLU A 187 5.07 -32.29 -28.49
C GLU A 187 4.96 -33.80 -28.17
N ILE A 188 5.27 -34.20 -26.92
CA ILE A 188 5.27 -35.61 -26.47
C ILE A 188 3.96 -35.98 -25.71
N SER A 189 2.94 -35.13 -25.74
CA SER A 189 1.68 -35.34 -25.03
C SER A 189 0.95 -36.63 -25.43
N GLY A 190 0.78 -36.88 -26.73
CA GLY A 190 0.16 -38.09 -27.27
C GLY A 190 0.84 -39.39 -26.80
N PRO A 191 2.17 -39.54 -26.94
CA PRO A 191 2.92 -40.67 -26.41
C PRO A 191 2.73 -40.91 -24.90
N ILE A 192 2.67 -39.85 -24.07
CA ILE A 192 2.49 -39.97 -22.62
C ILE A 192 1.08 -40.49 -22.28
N VAL A 193 0.05 -39.92 -22.90
CA VAL A 193 -1.35 -40.35 -22.68
C VAL A 193 -1.55 -41.79 -23.15
N ASN A 194 -0.96 -42.15 -24.30
CA ASN A 194 -0.99 -43.51 -24.81
C ASN A 194 -0.28 -44.48 -23.85
N LEU A 195 0.90 -44.11 -23.34
CA LEU A 195 1.64 -44.92 -22.37
C LEU A 195 0.83 -45.18 -21.09
N ILE A 196 0.19 -44.14 -20.53
CA ILE A 196 -0.70 -44.29 -19.37
C ILE A 196 -1.84 -45.26 -19.69
N THR A 197 -2.50 -45.05 -20.82
CA THR A 197 -3.66 -45.86 -21.23
C THR A 197 -3.29 -47.33 -21.40
N GLU A 198 -2.17 -47.62 -22.05
CA GLU A 198 -1.70 -49.00 -22.22
C GLU A 198 -1.26 -49.63 -20.89
N ILE A 199 -0.54 -48.92 -20.02
CA ILE A 199 -0.12 -49.45 -18.70
C ILE A 199 -1.35 -49.89 -17.88
N TYR A 200 -2.38 -49.05 -17.82
CA TYR A 200 -3.55 -49.36 -16.99
C TYR A 200 -4.47 -50.44 -17.58
N LYS A 201 -4.40 -50.75 -18.89
CA LYS A 201 -5.05 -51.96 -19.44
C LYS A 201 -4.50 -53.25 -18.82
N HIS A 202 -3.22 -53.26 -18.43
CA HIS A 202 -2.56 -54.39 -17.78
C HIS A 202 -2.69 -54.39 -16.26
N PHE A 203 -3.32 -53.36 -15.66
CA PHE A 203 -3.46 -53.22 -14.21
C PHE A 203 -4.01 -54.48 -13.51
N PRO A 204 -5.04 -55.18 -14.03
CA PRO A 204 -5.56 -56.41 -13.39
C PRO A 204 -4.55 -57.57 -13.33
N SER A 205 -3.48 -57.51 -14.14
CA SER A 205 -2.45 -58.55 -14.27
C SER A 205 -1.13 -58.17 -13.58
N PHE A 206 -1.07 -57.03 -12.91
CA PHE A 206 0.12 -56.61 -12.16
C PHE A 206 0.36 -57.45 -10.90
N PRO A 207 1.62 -57.65 -10.48
CA PRO A 207 1.96 -58.16 -9.16
C PRO A 207 1.36 -57.28 -8.03
N ASP A 208 1.04 -57.88 -6.88
CA ASP A 208 0.45 -57.17 -5.73
C ASP A 208 1.22 -55.90 -5.32
N SER A 209 2.55 -55.91 -5.41
CA SER A 209 3.40 -54.74 -5.11
C SER A 209 3.17 -53.57 -6.07
N LEU A 210 2.94 -53.85 -7.36
CA LEU A 210 2.65 -52.83 -8.38
C LEU A 210 1.19 -52.38 -8.33
N GLN A 211 0.25 -53.30 -8.06
CA GLN A 211 -1.16 -52.95 -7.85
C GLN A 211 -1.33 -51.99 -6.67
N THR A 212 -0.65 -52.26 -5.54
CA THR A 212 -0.69 -51.38 -4.36
C THR A 212 -0.11 -49.99 -4.65
N LEU A 213 0.93 -49.90 -5.49
CA LEU A 213 1.54 -48.61 -5.86
C LEU A 213 0.66 -47.78 -6.82
N LEU A 214 -0.13 -48.43 -7.66
CA LEU A 214 -0.92 -47.82 -8.74
C LEU A 214 -2.44 -47.83 -8.50
N GLU A 215 -2.90 -48.21 -7.30
CA GLU A 215 -4.33 -48.32 -6.96
C GLU A 215 -5.05 -46.95 -7.06
N ASP A 216 -6.05 -46.81 -7.95
CA ASP A 216 -6.78 -45.56 -8.18
C ASP A 216 -8.32 -45.75 -8.24
N VAL A 217 -9.06 -44.66 -7.99
CA VAL A 217 -10.53 -44.59 -8.00
C VAL A 217 -11.06 -44.62 -9.45
N ASP A 218 -11.70 -45.73 -9.81
CA ASP A 218 -12.54 -46.00 -10.99
C ASP A 218 -12.07 -45.44 -12.35
N CYS A 219 -11.21 -46.20 -13.04
CA CYS A 219 -10.60 -45.84 -14.33
C CYS A 219 -11.50 -46.15 -15.56
N SER A 220 -12.83 -46.07 -15.42
CA SER A 220 -13.79 -46.54 -16.45
C SER A 220 -13.86 -45.68 -17.72
N SER A 221 -13.16 -44.53 -17.78
CA SER A 221 -13.18 -43.58 -18.92
C SER A 221 -11.79 -42.97 -19.22
N PHE A 222 -10.87 -43.76 -19.79
CA PHE A 222 -9.54 -43.28 -20.23
C PHE A 222 -9.58 -42.19 -21.32
N SER A 223 -10.68 -42.10 -22.08
CA SER A 223 -10.81 -41.14 -23.20
C SER A 223 -10.88 -39.67 -22.77
N ASN A 224 -11.17 -39.38 -21.50
CA ASN A 224 -11.39 -38.02 -20.97
C ASN A 224 -10.45 -37.65 -19.79
N ILE A 225 -9.37 -38.40 -19.55
CA ILE A 225 -8.47 -38.16 -18.39
C ILE A 225 -7.92 -36.74 -18.36
N LEU A 226 -7.64 -36.16 -19.53
CA LEU A 226 -7.08 -34.82 -19.63
C LEU A 226 -8.13 -33.70 -19.49
N THR A 227 -9.43 -33.95 -19.71
CA THR A 227 -10.43 -32.88 -19.88
C THR A 227 -11.22 -32.52 -18.63
N SER A 228 -11.29 -33.39 -17.61
CA SER A 228 -12.08 -33.11 -16.39
C SER A 228 -11.45 -33.51 -15.05
N GLN A 229 -10.26 -34.12 -15.04
CA GLN A 229 -9.68 -34.70 -13.82
C GLN A 229 -8.17 -34.43 -13.68
N CYS A 230 -7.77 -33.15 -13.62
CA CYS A 230 -6.37 -32.74 -13.42
C CYS A 230 -5.72 -33.46 -12.22
N SER A 231 -6.42 -33.56 -11.10
CA SER A 231 -5.94 -34.24 -9.89
C SER A 231 -5.72 -35.75 -10.09
N LEU A 232 -6.58 -36.41 -10.89
CA LEU A 232 -6.36 -37.82 -11.22
C LEU A 232 -5.14 -37.97 -12.14
N PHE A 233 -5.05 -37.17 -13.20
CA PHE A 233 -3.94 -37.23 -14.15
C PHE A 233 -2.59 -37.03 -13.47
N TRP A 234 -2.46 -36.01 -12.62
CA TRP A 234 -1.24 -35.77 -11.87
C TRP A 234 -0.91 -36.91 -10.88
N ARG A 235 -1.91 -37.46 -10.18
CA ARG A 235 -1.70 -38.58 -9.26
C ARG A 235 -1.19 -39.83 -9.99
N ILE A 236 -1.72 -40.11 -11.18
CA ILE A 236 -1.23 -41.18 -12.06
C ILE A 236 0.24 -40.91 -12.44
N ILE A 237 0.56 -39.70 -12.90
CA ILE A 237 1.93 -39.29 -13.28
C ILE A 237 2.91 -39.43 -12.11
N GLN A 238 2.53 -39.01 -10.89
CA GLN A 238 3.36 -39.18 -9.69
C GLN A 238 3.61 -40.65 -9.37
N LYS A 239 2.56 -41.47 -9.33
CA LYS A 239 2.69 -42.90 -9.03
C LYS A 239 3.51 -43.62 -10.09
N MET A 240 3.33 -43.29 -11.37
CA MET A 240 4.17 -43.81 -12.46
C MET A 240 5.63 -43.41 -12.29
N THR A 241 5.91 -42.17 -11.86
CA THR A 241 7.28 -41.71 -11.59
C THR A 241 7.94 -42.51 -10.47
N LEU A 242 7.18 -42.82 -9.40
CA LEU A 242 7.64 -43.64 -8.28
C LEU A 242 7.84 -45.11 -8.69
N ALA A 243 6.93 -45.66 -9.49
CA ALA A 243 6.95 -47.05 -9.96
C ALA A 243 7.82 -47.27 -11.21
N TRP A 244 8.50 -46.25 -11.74
CA TRP A 244 9.08 -46.28 -13.08
C TRP A 244 10.03 -47.46 -13.29
N SER A 245 10.93 -47.72 -12.34
CA SER A 245 11.91 -48.82 -12.44
C SER A 245 11.25 -50.20 -12.37
N ASP A 246 10.17 -50.33 -11.60
CA ASP A 246 9.42 -51.58 -11.47
C ASP A 246 8.57 -51.86 -12.73
N LEU A 247 8.01 -50.80 -13.33
CA LEU A 247 7.29 -50.87 -14.61
C LEU A 247 8.22 -51.25 -15.76
N GLU A 248 9.41 -50.63 -15.86
CA GLU A 248 10.44 -51.01 -16.85
C GLU A 248 10.82 -52.49 -16.72
N LYS A 249 10.99 -52.98 -15.49
CA LYS A 249 11.35 -54.37 -15.21
C LYS A 249 10.22 -55.36 -15.53
N TYR A 250 8.97 -55.00 -15.21
CA TYR A 250 7.80 -55.83 -15.46
C TYR A 250 7.56 -55.99 -16.97
N PHE A 251 7.41 -54.89 -17.71
CA PHE A 251 7.17 -54.93 -19.16
C PHE A 251 8.37 -55.45 -19.95
N GLY A 252 9.59 -55.29 -19.43
CA GLY A 252 10.79 -55.91 -19.99
C GLY A 252 10.82 -57.44 -19.89
N SER A 253 9.95 -58.06 -19.09
CA SER A 253 9.86 -59.50 -18.89
C SER A 253 8.75 -60.20 -19.69
N LEU A 254 7.94 -59.44 -20.45
CA LEU A 254 6.76 -59.92 -21.17
C LEU A 254 7.02 -60.18 -22.66
N ASP A 255 6.08 -60.88 -23.32
CA ASP A 255 6.19 -61.37 -24.71
C ASP A 255 6.02 -60.27 -25.79
N ALA A 256 6.20 -60.64 -27.07
CA ALA A 256 6.46 -59.74 -28.20
C ALA A 256 5.44 -58.62 -28.47
N ASP A 257 4.16 -58.79 -28.13
CA ASP A 257 3.10 -57.81 -28.37
C ASP A 257 3.16 -56.60 -27.41
N GLU A 258 3.84 -56.74 -26.26
CA GLU A 258 3.94 -55.72 -25.21
C GLU A 258 5.27 -54.93 -25.27
N LYS A 259 6.13 -55.22 -26.26
CA LYS A 259 7.38 -54.50 -26.51
C LYS A 259 7.19 -53.01 -26.76
N VAL A 260 6.02 -52.59 -27.26
CA VAL A 260 5.71 -51.17 -27.50
C VAL A 260 5.72 -50.38 -26.18
N ILE A 261 5.18 -50.93 -25.09
CA ILE A 261 5.16 -50.30 -23.76
C ILE A 261 6.59 -50.21 -23.21
N CYS A 262 7.36 -51.29 -23.32
CA CYS A 262 8.76 -51.32 -22.90
C CYS A 262 9.63 -50.31 -23.66
N CYS A 263 9.40 -50.15 -24.98
CA CYS A 263 10.09 -49.15 -25.80
C CYS A 263 9.78 -47.71 -25.35
N LEU A 264 8.52 -47.42 -25.02
CA LEU A 264 8.11 -46.09 -24.52
C LEU A 264 8.67 -45.80 -23.12
N LEU A 265 8.66 -46.77 -22.19
CA LEU A 265 9.25 -46.62 -20.86
C LEU A 265 10.77 -46.42 -20.91
N SER A 266 11.43 -47.04 -21.89
CA SER A 266 12.88 -46.93 -22.07
C SER A 266 13.32 -45.63 -22.76
N ASP A 267 12.40 -44.84 -23.31
CA ASP A 267 12.72 -43.58 -24.00
C ASP A 267 13.02 -42.47 -22.96
N PRO A 268 14.28 -41.96 -22.90
CA PRO A 268 14.65 -40.94 -21.94
C PRO A 268 13.89 -39.61 -22.16
N LYS A 269 13.39 -39.34 -23.37
CA LYS A 269 12.60 -38.14 -23.67
C LYS A 269 11.21 -38.19 -23.04
N ILE A 270 10.58 -39.37 -23.03
CA ILE A 270 9.27 -39.57 -22.40
C ILE A 270 9.43 -39.44 -20.89
N ARG A 271 10.44 -40.09 -20.31
CA ARG A 271 10.73 -39.98 -18.87
C ARG A 271 10.99 -38.54 -18.44
N LEU A 272 11.78 -37.78 -19.20
CA LEU A 272 12.05 -36.37 -18.93
C LEU A 272 10.77 -35.53 -18.86
N ASN A 273 9.85 -35.70 -19.83
CA ASN A 273 8.59 -34.96 -19.86
C ASN A 273 7.61 -35.40 -18.76
N VAL A 274 7.58 -36.70 -18.39
CA VAL A 274 6.77 -37.18 -17.26
C VAL A 274 7.28 -36.60 -15.93
N LEU A 275 8.60 -36.52 -15.73
CA LEU A 275 9.21 -35.87 -14.57
C LEU A 275 8.89 -34.37 -14.50
N PHE A 276 8.88 -33.69 -15.65
CA PHE A 276 8.46 -32.29 -15.72
C PHE A 276 6.98 -32.11 -15.32
N LEU A 277 6.09 -32.94 -15.88
CA LEU A 277 4.66 -32.92 -15.58
C LEU A 277 4.35 -33.22 -14.11
N SER A 278 5.11 -34.13 -13.47
CA SER A 278 4.92 -34.48 -12.06
C SER A 278 5.20 -33.31 -11.12
N HIS A 279 6.17 -32.45 -11.47
CA HIS A 279 6.49 -31.23 -10.72
C HIS A 279 5.52 -30.09 -11.05
N THR A 280 5.35 -29.79 -12.34
CA THR A 280 4.69 -28.54 -12.76
C THR A 280 3.18 -28.53 -12.54
N LEU A 281 2.51 -29.69 -12.51
CA LEU A 281 1.05 -29.74 -12.36
C LEU A 281 0.59 -29.68 -10.89
N GLN A 282 1.51 -29.87 -9.93
CA GLN A 282 1.17 -29.92 -8.50
C GLN A 282 0.38 -28.68 -8.03
N PRO A 283 0.77 -27.43 -8.34
CA PRO A 283 0.01 -26.26 -7.90
C PRO A 283 -1.43 -26.22 -8.44
N LEU A 284 -1.68 -26.71 -9.66
CA LEU A 284 -3.04 -26.79 -10.20
C LEU A 284 -3.89 -27.82 -9.47
N CYS A 285 -3.28 -28.92 -9.04
CA CYS A 285 -3.95 -29.94 -8.23
C CYS A 285 -4.28 -29.43 -6.83
N ASP A 286 -3.35 -28.72 -6.18
CA ASP A 286 -3.59 -28.09 -4.87
C ASP A 286 -4.77 -27.10 -4.94
N PHE A 287 -4.84 -26.32 -6.03
CA PHE A 287 -5.97 -25.44 -6.29
C PHE A 287 -7.29 -26.19 -6.50
N GLN A 288 -7.30 -27.27 -7.29
CA GLN A 288 -8.51 -28.08 -7.50
C GLN A 288 -8.98 -28.72 -6.20
N GLU A 289 -8.06 -29.18 -5.34
CA GLU A 289 -8.42 -29.72 -4.02
C GLU A 289 -9.11 -28.67 -3.14
N ASN A 290 -8.64 -27.42 -3.17
CA ASN A 290 -9.29 -26.32 -2.46
C ASN A 290 -10.71 -26.03 -3.00
N VAL A 291 -10.91 -26.10 -4.32
CA VAL A 291 -12.25 -26.02 -4.94
C VAL A 291 -13.14 -27.15 -4.43
N ASP A 292 -12.65 -28.39 -4.46
CA ASP A 292 -13.39 -29.59 -4.05
C ASP A 292 -13.72 -29.60 -2.55
N ARG A 293 -12.83 -29.04 -1.71
CA ARG A 293 -13.05 -28.81 -0.27
C ARG A 293 -14.09 -27.74 0.01
N GLY A 294 -14.39 -26.88 -0.97
CA GLY A 294 -15.38 -25.81 -0.86
C GLY A 294 -14.90 -24.63 -0.03
N VAL A 295 -13.61 -24.26 -0.13
CA VAL A 295 -13.06 -23.07 0.53
C VAL A 295 -13.74 -21.78 0.03
N SER A 296 -13.52 -20.67 0.74
CA SER A 296 -14.17 -19.40 0.38
C SER A 296 -13.75 -18.88 -0.99
N VAL A 297 -14.67 -18.23 -1.72
CA VAL A 297 -14.33 -17.65 -3.04
C VAL A 297 -13.23 -16.61 -2.91
N THR A 298 -13.22 -15.83 -1.84
CA THR A 298 -12.13 -14.88 -1.57
C THR A 298 -10.77 -15.60 -1.46
N GLN A 299 -10.73 -16.77 -0.81
CA GLN A 299 -9.53 -17.61 -0.76
C GLN A 299 -9.20 -18.19 -2.13
N LEU A 300 -10.18 -18.70 -2.89
CA LEU A 300 -9.94 -19.22 -4.24
C LEU A 300 -9.36 -18.16 -5.18
N LEU A 301 -9.82 -16.91 -5.09
CA LEU A 301 -9.25 -15.80 -5.88
C LEU A 301 -7.82 -15.48 -5.45
N GLN A 302 -7.49 -15.59 -4.17
CA GLN A 302 -6.11 -15.45 -3.68
C GLN A 302 -5.22 -16.58 -4.17
N ASP A 303 -5.69 -17.83 -4.10
CA ASP A 303 -4.97 -19.00 -4.58
C ASP A 303 -4.72 -18.90 -6.10
N ALA A 304 -5.72 -18.42 -6.86
CA ALA A 304 -5.56 -18.17 -8.29
C ALA A 304 -4.54 -17.06 -8.60
N SER A 305 -4.53 -15.96 -7.83
CA SER A 305 -3.49 -14.92 -7.91
C SER A 305 -2.09 -15.50 -7.65
N GLN A 306 -1.97 -16.39 -6.68
CA GLN A 306 -0.72 -17.10 -6.39
C GLN A 306 -0.30 -18.01 -7.53
N LEU A 307 -1.23 -18.74 -8.17
CA LEU A 307 -0.95 -19.55 -9.36
C LEU A 307 -0.38 -18.73 -10.50
N VAL A 308 -1.00 -17.58 -10.82
CA VAL A 308 -0.49 -16.68 -11.88
C VAL A 308 0.95 -16.26 -11.59
N ARG A 309 1.26 -15.93 -10.34
CA ARG A 309 2.62 -15.52 -9.92
C ARG A 309 3.61 -16.66 -9.95
N PHE A 310 3.22 -17.84 -9.49
CA PHE A 310 4.02 -19.05 -9.55
C PHE A 310 4.43 -19.33 -11.00
N TYR A 311 3.46 -19.47 -11.90
CA TYR A 311 3.74 -19.83 -13.29
C TYR A 311 4.50 -18.75 -14.03
N THR A 312 4.21 -17.46 -13.82
CA THR A 312 4.99 -16.37 -14.44
C THR A 312 6.45 -16.36 -13.97
N ALA A 313 6.73 -16.67 -12.70
CA ALA A 313 8.09 -16.75 -12.18
C ALA A 313 8.89 -17.93 -12.78
N CYS A 314 8.23 -19.00 -13.21
CA CYS A 314 8.90 -20.18 -13.79
C CYS A 314 9.59 -19.90 -15.13
N PHE A 315 9.10 -18.93 -15.93
CA PHE A 315 9.60 -18.72 -17.30
C PHE A 315 9.81 -17.25 -17.72
N LEU A 316 9.34 -16.26 -16.95
CA LEU A 316 9.52 -14.84 -17.28
C LEU A 316 10.61 -14.18 -16.44
N ARG A 317 11.31 -13.22 -17.05
CA ARG A 317 12.21 -12.34 -16.29
C ARG A 317 11.41 -11.51 -15.27
N PRO A 318 11.97 -11.19 -14.08
CA PRO A 318 11.25 -10.48 -13.02
C PRO A 318 10.57 -9.18 -13.48
N LYS A 319 11.23 -8.36 -14.31
CA LYS A 319 10.67 -7.12 -14.86
C LYS A 319 9.47 -7.36 -15.79
N THR A 320 9.51 -8.41 -16.60
CA THR A 320 8.42 -8.78 -17.50
C THR A 320 7.23 -9.32 -16.72
N ALA A 321 7.48 -10.16 -15.72
CA ALA A 321 6.46 -10.67 -14.81
C ALA A 321 5.75 -9.51 -14.07
N GLU A 322 6.52 -8.56 -13.53
CA GLU A 322 5.95 -7.39 -12.85
C GLU A 322 5.09 -6.52 -13.79
N LEU A 323 5.56 -6.28 -15.02
CA LEU A 323 4.78 -5.55 -16.03
C LEU A 323 3.49 -6.27 -16.40
N PHE A 324 3.54 -7.61 -16.51
CA PHE A 324 2.37 -8.43 -16.76
C PHE A 324 1.37 -8.37 -15.61
N HIS A 325 1.82 -8.55 -14.35
CA HIS A 325 0.95 -8.46 -13.16
C HIS A 325 0.30 -7.07 -13.00
N ARG A 326 0.93 -6.00 -13.50
CA ARG A 326 0.36 -4.64 -13.48
C ARG A 326 -0.59 -4.35 -14.64
N ARG A 327 -0.29 -4.83 -15.86
CA ARG A 327 -1.01 -4.42 -17.08
C ARG A 327 -2.00 -5.47 -17.61
N GLY A 328 -1.88 -6.72 -17.18
CA GLY A 328 -2.77 -7.83 -17.58
C GLY A 328 -2.76 -8.18 -19.07
N LYS A 329 -1.78 -7.71 -19.85
CA LYS A 329 -1.74 -7.96 -21.31
C LYS A 329 -1.07 -9.29 -21.61
N THR A 330 -1.85 -10.25 -22.11
CA THR A 330 -1.37 -11.58 -22.54
C THR A 330 -0.42 -11.55 -23.73
N SER A 331 -0.38 -10.45 -24.49
CA SER A 331 0.64 -10.26 -25.54
C SER A 331 2.07 -10.15 -25.01
N LEU A 332 2.25 -9.67 -23.77
CA LEU A 332 3.58 -9.48 -23.16
C LEU A 332 4.28 -10.80 -22.83
N ILE A 333 3.52 -11.87 -22.59
CA ILE A 333 4.05 -13.19 -22.22
C ILE A 333 4.36 -14.06 -23.44
N GLN A 334 3.86 -13.69 -24.62
CA GLN A 334 4.14 -14.36 -25.89
C GLN A 334 5.43 -13.87 -26.54
N GLU A 335 5.99 -12.74 -26.09
CA GLU A 335 7.24 -12.17 -26.59
C GLU A 335 8.46 -12.89 -26.01
N THR A 336 9.28 -13.51 -26.88
CA THR A 336 10.47 -14.29 -26.48
C THR A 336 11.54 -13.47 -25.75
N VAL A 337 11.57 -12.16 -25.95
CA VAL A 337 12.51 -11.23 -25.27
C VAL A 337 12.28 -11.20 -23.75
N GLY A 338 11.05 -11.47 -23.32
CA GLY A 338 10.64 -11.43 -21.91
C GLY A 338 10.96 -12.72 -21.13
N HIS A 339 11.34 -13.80 -21.82
CA HIS A 339 11.54 -15.12 -21.22
C HIS A 339 12.90 -15.27 -20.51
N LEU A 340 12.96 -16.16 -19.53
CA LEU A 340 14.19 -16.60 -18.88
C LEU A 340 15.06 -17.40 -19.86
N PRO A 341 16.40 -17.35 -19.72
CA PRO A 341 17.28 -18.20 -20.50
C PRO A 341 17.15 -19.68 -20.09
N ARG A 342 17.52 -20.60 -20.99
CA ARG A 342 17.36 -22.06 -20.83
C ARG A 342 17.80 -22.65 -19.48
N GLY A 343 18.86 -22.11 -18.88
CA GLY A 343 19.40 -22.60 -17.60
C GLY A 343 18.70 -22.06 -16.35
N GLU A 344 17.80 -21.09 -16.50
CA GLU A 344 17.10 -20.41 -15.41
C GLU A 344 15.60 -20.71 -15.40
N VAL A 345 15.05 -21.31 -16.45
CA VAL A 345 13.65 -21.76 -16.50
C VAL A 345 13.46 -22.87 -15.48
N GLU A 346 12.45 -22.73 -14.61
CA GLU A 346 12.14 -23.71 -13.59
C GLU A 346 11.60 -24.99 -14.24
N VAL A 347 12.20 -26.13 -13.94
CA VAL A 347 11.80 -27.45 -14.46
C VAL A 347 11.64 -28.50 -13.36
N GLY A 348 11.95 -28.15 -12.12
CA GLY A 348 11.92 -29.04 -10.98
C GLY A 348 13.22 -29.82 -10.76
N LYS A 349 13.48 -30.12 -9.48
CA LYS A 349 14.71 -30.81 -9.04
C LYS A 349 14.92 -32.17 -9.69
N GLN A 350 13.88 -32.99 -9.83
CA GLN A 350 14.00 -34.33 -10.43
C GLN A 350 14.41 -34.26 -11.90
N VAL A 351 13.95 -33.24 -12.63
CA VAL A 351 14.35 -33.00 -14.02
C VAL A 351 15.80 -32.53 -14.08
N ALA A 352 16.19 -31.58 -13.22
CA ALA A 352 17.58 -31.11 -13.15
C ALA A 352 18.56 -32.24 -12.83
N ASP A 353 18.23 -33.09 -11.85
CA ASP A 353 19.03 -34.27 -11.49
C ASP A 353 19.10 -35.27 -12.66
N PHE A 354 17.98 -35.53 -13.36
CA PHE A 354 17.95 -36.42 -14.52
C PHE A 354 18.81 -35.89 -15.69
N LEU A 355 18.74 -34.59 -15.97
CA LEU A 355 19.55 -33.93 -17.00
C LEU A 355 21.04 -33.94 -16.66
N LEU A 356 21.41 -33.81 -15.38
CA LEU A 356 22.81 -33.87 -14.94
C LEU A 356 23.47 -35.22 -15.30
N HIS A 357 22.75 -36.32 -15.14
CA HIS A 357 23.27 -37.68 -15.35
C HIS A 357 23.19 -38.17 -16.81
N ARG A 358 22.33 -37.57 -17.64
CA ARG A 358 22.05 -38.03 -19.02
C ARG A 358 22.12 -36.93 -20.09
N SER A 359 22.84 -35.84 -19.81
CA SER A 359 22.97 -34.70 -20.73
C SER A 359 23.52 -35.08 -22.12
N GLU A 360 24.49 -35.99 -22.18
CA GLU A 360 25.09 -36.46 -23.45
C GLU A 360 24.08 -37.22 -24.33
N GLU A 361 23.18 -38.01 -23.75
CA GLU A 361 22.15 -38.77 -24.48
C GLU A 361 21.02 -37.88 -25.03
N LEU A 362 20.78 -36.75 -24.38
CA LEU A 362 19.64 -35.85 -24.65
C LEU A 362 20.03 -34.58 -25.41
N THR A 363 21.30 -34.40 -25.78
CA THR A 363 21.84 -33.14 -26.32
C THR A 363 21.03 -32.60 -27.50
N ASP A 364 20.62 -33.47 -28.44
CA ASP A 364 19.83 -33.08 -29.62
C ASP A 364 18.36 -32.75 -29.32
N TYR A 365 17.88 -33.07 -28.11
CA TYR A 365 16.49 -32.87 -27.67
C TYR A 365 16.33 -31.71 -26.67
N LEU A 366 17.41 -31.17 -26.10
CA LEU A 366 17.34 -30.12 -25.07
C LEU A 366 16.66 -28.84 -25.55
N GLU A 367 16.91 -28.41 -26.79
CA GLU A 367 16.25 -27.23 -27.37
C GLU A 367 14.75 -27.46 -27.58
N THR A 368 14.37 -28.64 -28.09
CA THR A 368 12.97 -29.04 -28.25
C THR A 368 12.26 -29.11 -26.89
N PHE A 369 12.90 -29.70 -25.89
CA PHE A 369 12.37 -29.75 -24.53
C PHE A 369 12.17 -28.35 -23.94
N HIS A 370 13.17 -27.47 -24.05
CA HIS A 370 13.06 -26.09 -23.59
C HIS A 370 11.91 -25.33 -24.27
N SER A 371 11.79 -25.45 -25.60
CA SER A 371 10.67 -24.85 -26.34
C SER A 371 9.31 -25.40 -25.89
N SER A 372 9.23 -26.70 -25.61
CA SER A 372 8.02 -27.34 -25.09
C SER A 372 7.67 -26.84 -23.68
N VAL A 373 8.65 -26.64 -22.80
CA VAL A 373 8.46 -26.11 -21.44
C VAL A 373 7.97 -24.66 -21.48
N ILE A 374 8.59 -23.80 -22.29
CA ILE A 374 8.13 -22.41 -22.46
C ILE A 374 6.71 -22.37 -23.01
N SER A 375 6.40 -23.22 -24.01
CA SER A 375 5.06 -23.29 -24.58
C SER A 375 4.03 -23.77 -23.55
N PHE A 376 4.38 -24.76 -22.72
CA PHE A 376 3.53 -25.23 -21.62
C PHE A 376 3.23 -24.09 -20.64
N TYR A 377 4.25 -23.43 -20.09
CA TYR A 377 4.06 -22.37 -19.10
C TYR A 377 3.32 -21.15 -19.66
N THR A 378 3.59 -20.79 -20.91
CA THR A 378 2.88 -19.70 -21.60
C THR A 378 1.40 -20.05 -21.72
N THR A 379 1.08 -21.24 -22.22
CA THR A 379 -0.31 -21.70 -22.38
C THR A 379 -1.04 -21.79 -21.05
N VAL A 380 -0.42 -22.37 -20.02
CA VAL A 380 -0.99 -22.46 -18.67
C VAL A 380 -1.28 -21.07 -18.11
N THR A 381 -0.31 -20.15 -18.19
CA THR A 381 -0.48 -18.77 -17.67
C THR A 381 -1.61 -18.03 -18.38
N VAL A 382 -1.70 -18.12 -19.72
CA VAL A 382 -2.77 -17.49 -20.50
C VAL A 382 -4.14 -18.03 -20.08
N ASN A 383 -4.29 -19.36 -20.04
CA ASN A 383 -5.58 -20.00 -19.76
C ASN A 383 -6.04 -19.73 -18.32
N ILE A 384 -5.12 -19.64 -17.35
CA ILE A 384 -5.46 -19.21 -15.98
C ILE A 384 -6.02 -17.79 -16.02
N VAL A 385 -5.32 -16.84 -16.63
CA VAL A 385 -5.75 -15.43 -16.63
C VAL A 385 -7.07 -15.21 -17.38
N GLU A 386 -7.29 -15.92 -18.48
CA GLU A 386 -8.55 -15.84 -19.25
C GLU A 386 -9.74 -16.46 -18.50
N GLY A 387 -9.50 -17.46 -17.64
CA GLY A 387 -10.55 -18.09 -16.82
C GLY A 387 -10.93 -17.33 -15.55
N LEU A 388 -10.23 -16.24 -15.21
CA LEU A 388 -10.45 -15.51 -13.96
C LEU A 388 -11.44 -14.34 -14.10
N PRO A 389 -12.27 -14.09 -13.07
CA PRO A 389 -13.22 -12.96 -13.06
C PRO A 389 -12.54 -11.59 -13.04
N PHE A 390 -11.31 -11.53 -12.54
CA PHE A 390 -10.60 -10.30 -12.19
C PHE A 390 -9.13 -10.39 -12.58
N SER A 391 -8.50 -9.23 -12.78
CA SER A 391 -7.05 -9.15 -12.92
C SER A 391 -6.35 -9.50 -11.60
N ASP A 392 -5.09 -9.94 -11.68
CA ASP A 392 -4.23 -10.20 -10.52
C ASP A 392 -4.12 -8.99 -9.56
N ALA A 393 -4.11 -7.76 -10.09
CA ALA A 393 -4.15 -6.55 -9.27
C ALA A 393 -5.48 -6.39 -8.53
N THR A 394 -6.60 -6.53 -9.24
CA THR A 394 -7.94 -6.38 -8.69
C THR A 394 -8.24 -7.40 -7.57
N MET A 395 -7.77 -8.65 -7.71
CA MET A 395 -7.98 -9.67 -6.67
C MET A 395 -7.28 -9.32 -5.35
N ARG A 396 -6.09 -8.70 -5.40
CA ARG A 396 -5.41 -8.21 -4.19
C ARG A 396 -6.10 -7.03 -3.57
N ASP A 397 -6.51 -6.10 -4.42
CA ASP A 397 -7.19 -4.88 -4.04
C ASP A 397 -8.52 -5.16 -3.34
N LEU A 398 -9.24 -6.21 -3.76
CA LEU A 398 -10.47 -6.67 -3.11
C LEU A 398 -10.24 -7.04 -1.63
N SER A 399 -9.21 -7.84 -1.36
CA SER A 399 -8.86 -8.23 0.01
C SER A 399 -8.41 -7.02 0.85
N LEU A 400 -7.75 -6.05 0.22
CA LEU A 400 -7.31 -4.82 0.86
C LEU A 400 -8.51 -3.94 1.28
N VAL A 401 -9.49 -3.75 0.40
CA VAL A 401 -10.66 -2.90 0.66
C VAL A 401 -11.54 -3.45 1.76
N LEU A 402 -11.74 -4.77 1.84
CA LEU A 402 -12.57 -5.38 2.88
C LEU A 402 -11.88 -5.46 4.26
N SER A 403 -10.58 -5.19 4.34
CA SER A 403 -9.79 -5.34 5.57
C SER A 403 -9.84 -4.08 6.46
N PRO A 404 -10.45 -4.12 7.65
CA PRO A 404 -10.60 -2.94 8.51
C PRO A 404 -9.26 -2.31 8.91
N GLY A 405 -8.27 -3.15 9.23
CA GLY A 405 -6.93 -2.71 9.63
C GLY A 405 -6.04 -2.15 8.51
N LYS A 406 -6.48 -2.23 7.25
CA LYS A 406 -5.73 -1.74 6.07
C LYS A 406 -6.39 -0.54 5.40
N LYS A 407 -7.36 0.10 6.07
CA LYS A 407 -8.09 1.29 5.61
C LYS A 407 -7.20 2.40 5.04
N LEU A 408 -6.02 2.62 5.63
CA LEU A 408 -5.05 3.65 5.19
C LEU A 408 -4.19 3.22 4.01
N GLU A 409 -4.09 1.92 3.72
CA GLU A 409 -3.37 1.37 2.56
C GLU A 409 -4.22 1.43 1.28
N VAL A 410 -5.55 1.48 1.43
CA VAL A 410 -6.48 1.58 0.29
C VAL A 410 -6.39 2.98 -0.33
N THR A 411 -6.16 3.02 -1.64
CA THR A 411 -6.13 4.28 -2.40
C THR A 411 -7.46 4.53 -3.10
N GLY A 412 -7.76 5.80 -3.42
CA GLY A 412 -8.94 6.13 -4.23
C GLY A 412 -8.96 5.40 -5.57
N LYS A 413 -7.79 5.18 -6.20
CA LYS A 413 -7.68 4.45 -7.47
C LYS A 413 -8.14 2.99 -7.35
N ILE A 414 -7.78 2.31 -6.26
CA ILE A 414 -8.23 0.95 -5.96
C ILE A 414 -9.76 0.88 -5.89
N VAL A 415 -10.36 1.83 -5.17
CA VAL A 415 -11.82 1.89 -5.00
C VAL A 415 -12.52 2.17 -6.34
N GLN A 416 -11.94 3.05 -7.18
CA GLN A 416 -12.47 3.32 -8.52
C GLN A 416 -12.42 2.08 -9.41
N ASP A 417 -11.29 1.37 -9.45
CA ASP A 417 -11.10 0.19 -10.29
C ASP A 417 -12.09 -0.92 -9.89
N LEU A 418 -12.25 -1.18 -8.59
CA LEU A 418 -13.27 -2.10 -8.08
C LEU A 418 -14.70 -1.60 -8.36
N GLY A 419 -14.95 -0.30 -8.22
CA GLY A 419 -16.23 0.33 -8.53
C GLY A 419 -16.66 0.14 -10.00
N VAL A 420 -15.71 0.17 -10.92
CA VAL A 420 -15.93 -0.14 -12.35
C VAL A 420 -16.18 -1.64 -12.54
N CYS A 421 -15.35 -2.50 -11.94
CA CYS A 421 -15.49 -3.96 -12.06
C CYS A 421 -16.85 -4.49 -11.59
N PHE A 422 -17.41 -3.92 -10.52
CA PHE A 422 -18.71 -4.34 -9.97
C PHE A 422 -19.90 -3.53 -10.49
N GLY A 423 -19.70 -2.68 -11.51
CA GLY A 423 -20.78 -1.90 -12.13
C GLY A 423 -21.44 -0.87 -11.19
N VAL A 424 -20.71 -0.41 -10.17
CA VAL A 424 -21.14 0.67 -9.27
C VAL A 424 -20.91 2.02 -9.95
N CYS A 425 -19.86 2.14 -10.76
CA CYS A 425 -19.48 3.35 -11.47
C CYS A 425 -19.58 3.17 -12.99
N SER A 426 -20.72 3.54 -13.57
CA SER A 426 -20.96 3.56 -15.02
C SER A 426 -20.74 4.93 -15.67
N SER A 427 -20.48 5.99 -14.89
CA SER A 427 -20.18 7.34 -15.38
C SER A 427 -19.01 7.98 -14.59
N PRO A 428 -18.26 8.93 -15.19
CA PRO A 428 -17.18 9.65 -14.49
C PRO A 428 -17.66 10.41 -13.24
N GLU A 429 -18.92 10.85 -13.22
CA GLU A 429 -19.54 11.54 -12.08
C GLU A 429 -19.71 10.58 -10.88
N ASN A 430 -20.10 9.33 -11.14
CA ASN A 430 -20.22 8.30 -10.11
C ASN A 430 -18.85 7.91 -9.53
N VAL A 431 -17.80 7.95 -10.36
CA VAL A 431 -16.41 7.67 -9.94
C VAL A 431 -15.91 8.72 -8.93
N SER A 432 -16.20 10.00 -9.17
CA SER A 432 -15.86 11.08 -8.23
C SER A 432 -16.61 10.91 -6.91
N LEU A 433 -17.92 10.67 -6.97
CA LEU A 433 -18.76 10.49 -5.77
C LEU A 433 -18.31 9.29 -4.93
N LEU A 434 -18.02 8.16 -5.58
CA LEU A 434 -17.48 6.97 -4.91
C LEU A 434 -16.16 7.26 -4.21
N THR A 435 -15.27 8.02 -4.87
CA THR A 435 -13.96 8.38 -4.30
C THR A 435 -14.11 9.34 -3.13
N ASP A 436 -15.00 10.32 -3.23
CA ASP A 436 -15.26 11.29 -2.17
C ASP A 436 -15.87 10.60 -0.93
N GLU A 437 -16.87 9.73 -1.10
CA GLU A 437 -17.45 8.93 -0.02
C GLU A 437 -16.41 8.00 0.65
N PHE A 438 -15.51 7.41 -0.15
CA PHE A 438 -14.41 6.62 0.38
C PHE A 438 -13.44 7.48 1.20
N LEU A 439 -13.08 8.68 0.74
CA LEU A 439 -12.18 9.58 1.48
C LEU A 439 -12.85 10.06 2.78
N GLU A 440 -14.16 10.34 2.77
CA GLU A 440 -14.91 10.61 3.99
C GLU A 440 -14.80 9.44 4.97
N TYR A 441 -15.09 8.21 4.52
CA TYR A 441 -14.87 7.01 5.33
C TYR A 441 -13.42 6.91 5.82
N GLN A 442 -12.41 7.12 4.95
CA GLN A 442 -10.99 7.02 5.27
C GLN A 442 -10.56 7.99 6.38
N PHE A 443 -11.11 9.22 6.39
CA PHE A 443 -10.71 10.31 7.29
C PHE A 443 -11.70 10.61 8.43
N LEU A 444 -12.79 9.85 8.57
CA LEU A 444 -13.64 9.92 9.76
C LEU A 444 -12.85 9.40 10.98
N ASP A 445 -12.65 10.28 11.97
CA ASP A 445 -12.15 9.98 13.31
C ASP A 445 -13.17 9.08 14.05
N GLY A 446 -13.19 7.80 13.74
CA GLY A 446 -13.71 6.78 14.65
C GLY A 446 -12.65 6.56 15.71
N GLY A 447 -12.97 6.85 16.97
CA GLY A 447 -12.03 6.67 18.08
C GLY A 447 -11.41 5.28 18.07
N ASP A 448 -10.10 5.21 18.34
CA ASP A 448 -9.26 4.01 18.45
C ASP A 448 -9.73 3.06 19.57
N THR A 449 -10.92 2.49 19.41
CA THR A 449 -11.42 1.36 20.16
C THR A 449 -11.94 0.36 19.14
N HIS A 450 -11.03 -0.23 18.37
CA HIS A 450 -11.29 -1.50 17.70
C HIS A 450 -10.84 -2.61 18.64
N PRO A 451 -11.75 -3.41 19.21
CA PRO A 451 -11.38 -4.63 19.91
C PRO A 451 -10.66 -5.55 18.92
N ALA A 452 -9.54 -6.16 19.32
CA ALA A 452 -8.78 -7.08 18.48
C ALA A 452 -9.58 -8.32 17.98
N ASP A 453 -10.81 -8.49 18.47
CA ASP A 453 -11.67 -9.66 18.25
C ASP A 453 -12.91 -9.40 17.35
N GLN A 454 -13.09 -8.22 16.75
CA GLN A 454 -14.26 -7.96 15.89
C GLN A 454 -14.11 -8.60 14.50
N SER A 455 -15.10 -9.39 14.06
CA SER A 455 -15.12 -10.01 12.73
C SER A 455 -15.30 -8.99 11.60
N MET A 456 -14.84 -9.33 10.39
CA MET A 456 -14.95 -8.48 9.20
C MET A 456 -16.42 -8.09 8.90
N GLU A 457 -17.34 -9.04 9.05
CA GLU A 457 -18.75 -8.79 8.81
C GLU A 457 -19.41 -7.90 9.87
N GLU A 458 -19.03 -8.01 11.15
CA GLU A 458 -19.56 -7.14 12.22
C GLU A 458 -19.02 -5.70 12.09
N TYR A 459 -17.78 -5.57 11.63
CA TYR A 459 -17.21 -4.27 11.25
C TYR A 459 -18.03 -3.61 10.14
N TRP A 460 -18.20 -4.30 9.01
CA TRP A 460 -18.92 -3.73 7.88
C TRP A 460 -20.41 -3.53 8.15
N LYS A 461 -21.04 -4.34 8.99
CA LYS A 461 -22.39 -4.10 9.51
C LYS A 461 -22.50 -2.75 10.23
N THR A 462 -21.50 -2.39 11.04
CA THR A 462 -21.48 -1.12 11.78
C THR A 462 -21.27 0.05 10.82
N GLU A 463 -20.27 -0.03 9.94
CA GLU A 463 -19.97 1.04 8.98
C GLU A 463 -21.10 1.25 7.95
N LEU A 464 -21.68 0.17 7.41
CA LEU A 464 -22.78 0.25 6.45
C LEU A 464 -24.08 0.79 7.05
N ARG A 465 -24.25 0.78 8.39
CA ARG A 465 -25.36 1.46 9.07
C ARG A 465 -25.16 2.98 9.13
N ILE A 466 -23.91 3.42 9.25
CA ILE A 466 -23.53 4.84 9.22
C ILE A 466 -23.67 5.37 7.79
N MET A 467 -23.26 4.57 6.80
CA MET A 467 -23.38 4.89 5.38
C MET A 467 -24.86 4.89 4.96
N GLY A 468 -25.34 6.00 4.40
CA GLY A 468 -26.72 6.11 3.92
C GLY A 468 -27.07 5.12 2.80
N ARG A 469 -28.37 4.84 2.60
CA ARG A 469 -28.86 3.88 1.58
C ARG A 469 -28.47 4.22 0.13
N THR A 470 -28.11 5.47 -0.13
CA THR A 470 -27.70 5.98 -1.44
C THR A 470 -26.18 6.01 -1.65
N SER A 471 -25.39 5.55 -0.67
CA SER A 471 -23.93 5.56 -0.74
C SER A 471 -23.43 4.63 -1.86
N SER A 472 -22.67 5.20 -2.78
CA SER A 472 -21.98 4.45 -3.85
C SER A 472 -20.88 3.57 -3.26
N PHE A 473 -20.13 4.06 -2.27
CA PHE A 473 -19.12 3.28 -1.57
C PHE A 473 -19.75 2.13 -0.77
N GLY A 474 -20.83 2.40 -0.03
CA GLY A 474 -21.60 1.36 0.65
C GLY A 474 -22.17 0.31 -0.33
N LYS A 475 -22.61 0.71 -1.53
CA LYS A 475 -23.06 -0.23 -2.57
C LYS A 475 -21.91 -1.10 -3.09
N LEU A 476 -20.71 -0.53 -3.26
CA LEU A 476 -19.52 -1.29 -3.62
C LEU A 476 -19.17 -2.34 -2.55
N ILE A 477 -19.05 -1.94 -1.29
CA ILE A 477 -18.76 -2.86 -0.18
C ILE A 477 -19.77 -4.01 -0.12
N VAL A 478 -21.06 -3.72 -0.26
CA VAL A 478 -22.10 -4.75 -0.25
C VAL A 478 -22.00 -5.66 -1.48
N SER A 479 -21.55 -5.15 -2.63
CA SER A 479 -21.28 -5.97 -3.82
C SER A 479 -20.10 -6.92 -3.60
N LEU A 480 -19.05 -6.45 -2.89
CA LEU A 480 -17.91 -7.28 -2.51
C LEU A 480 -18.31 -8.35 -1.48
N LEU A 481 -19.12 -7.99 -0.48
CA LEU A 481 -19.63 -8.90 0.55
C LEU A 481 -20.69 -9.88 0.01
N ALA A 482 -21.25 -9.63 -1.19
CA ALA A 482 -22.14 -10.57 -1.87
C ALA A 482 -21.38 -11.71 -2.58
N LEU A 483 -20.03 -11.70 -2.58
CA LEU A 483 -19.23 -12.81 -3.07
C LEU A 483 -19.59 -14.11 -2.31
N PRO A 484 -19.74 -15.24 -3.02
CA PRO A 484 -20.08 -16.50 -2.37
C PRO A 484 -19.08 -16.91 -1.30
N ARG A 485 -19.60 -17.39 -0.16
CA ARG A 485 -18.77 -18.06 0.84
C ARG A 485 -18.21 -19.39 0.36
N THR A 486 -18.81 -20.01 -0.66
CA THR A 486 -18.32 -21.23 -1.31
C THR A 486 -19.08 -21.43 -2.62
N LEU A 487 -18.49 -22.15 -3.57
CA LEU A 487 -19.15 -22.59 -4.82
C LEU A 487 -19.66 -24.03 -4.72
N LYS A 488 -19.36 -24.72 -3.63
CA LYS A 488 -19.71 -26.12 -3.42
C LYS A 488 -21.22 -26.28 -3.17
N LYS A 489 -21.88 -27.04 -4.04
CA LYS A 489 -23.35 -27.19 -4.02
C LYS A 489 -23.86 -27.76 -2.69
N GLU A 490 -23.16 -28.74 -2.12
CA GLU A 490 -23.58 -29.40 -0.88
C GLU A 490 -23.65 -28.43 0.30
N ILE A 491 -22.62 -27.59 0.44
CA ILE A 491 -22.53 -26.60 1.53
C ILE A 491 -23.59 -25.50 1.33
N ASN A 492 -23.78 -25.03 0.09
CA ASN A 492 -24.77 -23.99 -0.19
C ASN A 492 -26.22 -24.49 0.01
N PHE A 493 -26.51 -25.76 -0.30
CA PHE A 493 -27.83 -26.35 -0.03
C PHE A 493 -28.06 -26.53 1.49
N GLU A 494 -27.02 -26.82 2.27
CA GLU A 494 -27.15 -26.90 3.73
C GLU A 494 -27.46 -25.55 4.40
N GLN A 495 -26.91 -24.46 3.89
CA GLN A 495 -27.22 -23.10 4.36
C GLN A 495 -28.67 -22.70 4.11
N VAL A 496 -29.32 -23.27 3.09
CA VAL A 496 -30.76 -23.08 2.87
C VAL A 496 -31.59 -23.75 3.98
N ARG A 497 -31.06 -24.76 4.69
CA ARG A 497 -31.75 -25.53 5.74
C ARG A 497 -31.86 -24.82 7.10
N HIS A 498 -30.87 -24.00 7.47
CA HIS A 498 -30.77 -23.40 8.81
C HIS A 498 -31.33 -21.97 8.82
N GLN A 499 -32.64 -21.80 8.98
CA GLN A 499 -33.25 -20.50 9.24
C GLN A 499 -34.05 -20.54 10.55
N PRO A 500 -33.64 -19.81 11.61
CA PRO A 500 -34.43 -19.69 12.83
C PRO A 500 -35.65 -18.77 12.59
N ASN A 501 -36.82 -19.21 13.08
CA ASN A 501 -38.01 -18.37 13.15
C ASN A 501 -37.72 -17.15 14.04
N VAL A 502 -37.86 -15.94 13.51
CA VAL A 502 -37.70 -14.69 14.26
C VAL A 502 -38.90 -14.52 15.19
N SER A 503 -38.69 -14.62 16.50
CA SER A 503 -39.57 -14.05 17.52
C SER A 503 -39.02 -12.71 17.99
N ILE A 504 -39.88 -11.69 17.96
CA ILE A 504 -39.69 -10.37 18.59
C ILE A 504 -40.03 -10.52 20.09
N ASP A 505 -39.52 -9.58 20.91
CA ASP A 505 -39.75 -9.30 22.34
C ASP A 505 -38.48 -9.60 23.17
N ASP A 506 -38.05 -8.85 24.18
CA ASP A 506 -38.22 -7.47 24.70
C ASP A 506 -37.14 -7.35 25.82
N ASP A 507 -36.87 -6.12 26.27
CA ASP A 507 -35.94 -5.73 27.36
C ASP A 507 -35.92 -6.65 28.62
N ASP A 508 -34.75 -6.84 29.25
CA ASP A 508 -34.53 -6.54 30.69
C ASP A 508 -33.09 -6.84 31.20
N ASP A 509 -32.70 -6.04 32.20
CA ASP A 509 -31.51 -6.04 33.05
C ASP A 509 -31.23 -7.35 33.83
N ASP A 510 -29.95 -7.66 34.14
CA ASP A 510 -29.37 -7.64 35.51
C ASP A 510 -27.99 -8.34 35.69
N LYS A 511 -27.26 -7.77 36.67
CA LYS A 511 -26.01 -8.08 37.42
C LYS A 511 -25.48 -9.54 37.57
N TYR A 512 -24.17 -9.66 37.88
CA TYR A 512 -23.55 -10.18 39.15
C TYR A 512 -21.99 -10.33 39.02
N SER A 513 -21.17 -9.62 39.83
CA SER A 513 -20.15 -10.05 40.86
C SER A 513 -19.23 -11.24 40.52
N SER A 514 -17.94 -11.35 40.87
CA SER A 514 -17.20 -11.19 42.17
C SER A 514 -15.68 -11.37 41.89
N SER A 515 -14.72 -10.66 42.51
CA SER A 515 -14.04 -10.91 43.83
C SER A 515 -13.17 -12.21 43.83
N ASP A 516 -11.96 -12.36 44.39
CA ASP A 516 -11.01 -11.59 45.21
C ASP A 516 -9.60 -12.27 45.17
N ASP A 517 -8.59 -11.57 45.71
CA ASP A 517 -7.59 -12.02 46.70
C ASP A 517 -6.07 -12.13 46.43
N ASP A 518 -5.38 -11.53 47.41
CA ASP A 518 -3.96 -11.26 47.68
C ASP A 518 -3.11 -12.49 48.10
N CYS A 519 -1.77 -12.36 48.07
CA CYS A 519 -0.87 -12.29 49.25
C CYS A 519 0.60 -12.69 48.98
N SER A 520 1.46 -12.40 49.98
CA SER A 520 2.83 -11.89 49.94
C SER A 520 3.97 -12.81 50.47
N SER A 521 5.24 -12.45 50.13
CA SER A 521 6.56 -12.56 50.85
C SER A 521 7.10 -13.95 51.29
N SER A 522 8.39 -14.32 51.24
CA SER A 522 9.64 -13.66 51.74
C SER A 522 10.94 -14.45 51.38
N ASP A 523 12.07 -13.73 51.23
CA ASP A 523 13.51 -13.91 51.64
C ASP A 523 14.28 -15.25 51.39
N ASP A 524 15.60 -15.35 51.12
CA ASP A 524 16.80 -14.48 51.11
C ASP A 524 17.99 -15.21 50.40
N ASP A 525 18.96 -14.47 49.81
CA ASP A 525 20.44 -14.69 49.95
C ASP A 525 21.27 -13.81 48.98
N VAL A 526 22.22 -13.04 49.54
CA VAL A 526 23.01 -11.96 48.89
C VAL A 526 24.49 -12.34 48.72
N ILE A 527 25.08 -12.04 47.54
CA ILE A 527 26.53 -11.90 47.34
C ILE A 527 26.81 -10.54 46.65
N TRP A 528 27.80 -9.81 47.20
CA TRP A 528 28.10 -8.41 46.93
C TRP A 528 28.75 -8.16 45.56
N THR A 529 28.06 -7.38 44.71
CA THR A 529 28.61 -6.70 43.53
C THR A 529 28.05 -5.28 43.55
N GLU A 530 28.87 -4.24 43.33
CA GLU A 530 28.55 -2.82 43.58
C GLU A 530 27.13 -2.40 43.15
N VAL A 531 26.21 -2.34 44.13
CA VAL A 531 24.82 -1.92 43.95
C VAL A 531 24.75 -0.42 44.09
N TYR A 532 24.30 0.28 43.05
CA TYR A 532 23.82 1.66 43.17
C TYR A 532 22.31 1.61 43.36
N MET A 533 21.85 1.85 44.58
CA MET A 533 20.44 2.14 44.90
C MET A 533 19.41 1.31 44.09
N GLY A 534 19.51 -0.02 44.14
CA GLY A 534 18.51 -0.93 43.56
C GLY A 534 18.72 -1.41 42.11
N TYR A 535 19.58 -0.76 41.31
CA TYR A 535 19.89 -1.20 39.94
C TYR A 535 21.41 -1.31 39.70
N THR A 536 21.82 -2.31 38.92
CA THR A 536 23.22 -2.58 38.57
C THR A 536 23.61 -1.93 37.24
N VAL A 537 24.88 -1.54 37.08
CA VAL A 537 25.36 -1.01 35.79
C VAL A 537 25.18 -2.07 34.71
N GLY A 538 24.54 -1.71 33.60
CA GLY A 538 24.16 -2.61 32.54
C GLY A 538 22.80 -3.30 32.74
N GLU A 539 22.06 -3.00 33.80
CA GLU A 539 20.70 -3.50 34.00
C GLU A 539 19.72 -2.85 33.02
N MET A 540 18.78 -3.65 32.49
CA MET A 540 17.74 -3.18 31.57
C MET A 540 16.56 -2.63 32.37
N VAL A 541 16.14 -1.41 32.04
CA VAL A 541 15.07 -0.69 32.73
C VAL A 541 14.13 -0.03 31.75
N TRP A 542 12.94 0.33 32.21
CA TRP A 542 12.04 1.29 31.59
C TRP A 542 12.16 2.60 32.32
N GLY A 543 12.26 3.71 31.60
CA GLY A 543 12.31 5.04 32.19
C GLY A 543 11.53 6.07 31.37
N PRO A 544 11.06 7.15 31.99
CA PRO A 544 10.40 8.22 31.27
C PRO A 544 11.38 8.99 30.38
N ILE A 545 10.96 9.31 29.16
CA ILE A 545 11.60 10.32 28.30
C ILE A 545 10.66 11.51 28.23
N GLU A 546 11.19 12.72 28.37
CA GLU A 546 10.41 13.96 28.31
C GLU A 546 9.59 14.02 27.00
N GLY A 547 8.25 14.08 27.13
CA GLY A 547 7.31 14.10 26.01
C GLY A 547 6.90 12.74 25.43
N PHE A 548 7.39 11.62 25.96
CA PHE A 548 7.03 10.27 25.51
C PHE A 548 6.63 9.37 26.70
N GLY A 549 6.00 8.22 26.39
CA GLY A 549 5.75 7.17 27.38
C GLY A 549 7.04 6.50 27.87
N LEU A 550 6.89 5.51 28.76
CA LEU A 550 8.02 4.72 29.27
C LEU A 550 8.81 4.09 28.12
N TRP A 551 10.13 4.23 28.18
CA TRP A 551 11.04 3.84 27.12
C TRP A 551 12.08 2.85 27.64
N PRO A 552 12.49 1.82 26.87
CA PRO A 552 13.49 0.88 27.35
C PRO A 552 14.89 1.52 27.31
N GLY A 553 15.69 1.26 28.34
CA GLY A 553 17.06 1.76 28.47
C GLY A 553 17.97 0.85 29.28
N LEU A 554 19.23 1.26 29.39
CA LEU A 554 20.29 0.57 30.14
C LEU A 554 20.91 1.52 31.16
N VAL A 555 21.10 1.04 32.38
CA VAL A 555 21.79 1.77 33.44
C VAL A 555 23.28 1.89 33.14
N GLN A 556 23.86 3.08 33.30
CA GLN A 556 25.26 3.39 32.99
C GLN A 556 26.05 3.86 34.22
N SER A 557 27.37 3.64 34.21
CA SER A 557 28.27 4.12 35.26
C SER A 557 28.46 5.64 35.22
N TRP A 558 28.72 6.24 36.38
CA TRP A 558 29.11 7.65 36.51
C TRP A 558 30.61 7.83 36.22
N ASP A 559 30.97 8.85 35.41
CA ASP A 559 32.37 9.15 35.06
C ASP A 559 33.10 10.01 36.12
N SER A 560 32.37 10.54 37.12
CA SER A 560 32.87 11.44 38.16
C SER A 560 32.80 10.82 39.57
N LYS A 561 33.82 11.08 40.41
CA LYS A 561 34.06 10.48 41.75
C LYS A 561 33.03 10.80 42.86
N THR A 562 31.85 11.31 42.54
CA THR A 562 30.76 11.50 43.50
C THR A 562 29.42 11.26 42.80
N PRO A 563 28.71 10.16 43.11
CA PRO A 563 27.31 10.00 42.73
C PRO A 563 26.49 11.09 43.43
N CYS A 564 25.77 11.90 42.66
CA CYS A 564 24.72 12.75 43.23
C CYS A 564 23.50 11.86 43.53
N GLY A 565 22.85 12.07 44.67
CA GLY A 565 21.83 11.17 45.24
C GLY A 565 20.65 10.81 44.31
N SER A 566 19.93 9.73 44.66
CA SER A 566 18.67 9.18 44.08
C SER A 566 18.49 9.16 42.56
N MET A 567 19.50 9.53 41.77
CA MET A 567 19.48 9.61 40.31
C MET A 567 20.29 8.47 39.69
N CYS A 568 19.77 7.94 38.60
CA CYS A 568 20.33 6.89 37.79
C CYS A 568 20.57 7.40 36.37
N LYS A 569 21.76 7.16 35.82
CA LYS A 569 22.10 7.54 34.44
C LYS A 569 21.65 6.41 33.51
N VAL A 570 20.72 6.70 32.61
CA VAL A 570 20.13 5.72 31.69
C VAL A 570 20.36 6.14 30.25
N ILE A 571 20.82 5.20 29.42
CA ILE A 571 20.88 5.35 27.97
C ILE A 571 19.71 4.59 27.32
N PHE A 572 18.89 5.29 26.55
CA PHE A 572 17.68 4.71 25.95
C PHE A 572 17.95 4.05 24.59
N PHE A 573 17.27 2.94 24.33
CA PHE A 573 17.34 2.25 23.03
C PHE A 573 16.68 3.08 21.92
N GLY A 574 17.11 2.89 20.66
CA GLY A 574 16.53 3.58 19.49
C GLY A 574 17.09 4.98 19.24
N ASN A 575 16.82 5.94 20.13
CA ASN A 575 17.23 7.34 19.98
C ASN A 575 18.60 7.69 20.60
N ARG A 576 19.19 6.77 21.39
CA ARG A 576 20.49 6.91 22.08
C ARG A 576 20.57 8.13 23.01
N MET A 577 19.42 8.64 23.48
CA MET A 577 19.41 9.73 24.45
C MET A 577 19.90 9.24 25.81
N LEU A 578 20.73 10.06 26.44
CA LEU A 578 21.25 9.83 27.77
C LEU A 578 20.53 10.78 28.74
N SER A 579 19.86 10.22 29.75
CA SER A 579 19.12 10.99 30.74
C SER A 579 19.50 10.60 32.17
N GLU A 580 19.41 11.55 33.07
CA GLU A 580 19.48 11.34 34.51
C GLU A 580 18.06 11.24 35.06
N ILE A 581 17.70 10.10 35.65
CA ILE A 581 16.32 9.75 36.02
C ILE A 581 16.31 9.35 37.49
N GLN A 582 15.29 9.77 38.25
CA GLN A 582 15.15 9.32 39.64
C GLN A 582 14.94 7.80 39.67
N VAL A 583 15.59 7.13 40.62
CA VAL A 583 15.48 5.66 40.75
C VAL A 583 14.02 5.21 40.89
N ASP A 584 13.20 5.98 41.59
CA ASP A 584 11.78 5.70 41.81
C ASP A 584 10.93 5.78 40.52
N ASP A 585 11.43 6.47 39.48
CA ASP A 585 10.76 6.59 38.17
C ASP A 585 11.16 5.47 37.19
N LEU A 586 12.07 4.58 37.59
CA LEU A 586 12.49 3.43 36.79
C LEU A 586 11.66 2.20 37.10
N LEU A 587 11.33 1.43 36.06
CA LEU A 587 10.68 0.13 36.19
C LEU A 587 11.58 -0.98 35.62
N PRO A 588 11.57 -2.20 36.20
CA PRO A 588 12.38 -3.29 35.67
C PRO A 588 11.95 -3.70 34.25
N PHE A 589 12.91 -4.01 33.37
CA PHE A 589 12.60 -4.35 31.97
C PHE A 589 11.67 -5.55 31.81
N TYR A 590 11.72 -6.52 32.74
CA TYR A 590 10.82 -7.68 32.73
C TYR A 590 9.33 -7.31 32.85
N SER A 591 9.01 -6.09 33.30
CA SER A 591 7.63 -5.53 33.32
C SER A 591 7.17 -5.09 31.92
N PHE A 592 7.55 -5.83 30.89
CA PHE A 592 7.41 -5.47 29.47
C PHE A 592 5.94 -5.20 29.10
N ALA A 593 5.03 -6.12 29.46
CA ALA A 593 3.59 -5.97 29.17
C ALA A 593 2.96 -4.73 29.82
N LYS A 594 3.48 -4.29 30.97
CA LYS A 594 2.98 -3.10 31.69
C LYS A 594 3.53 -1.79 31.11
N CYS A 595 4.77 -1.80 30.62
CA CYS A 595 5.48 -0.59 30.20
C CYS A 595 5.43 -0.35 28.68
N PHE A 596 5.13 -1.38 27.89
CA PHE A 596 5.04 -1.29 26.44
C PHE A 596 3.87 -0.41 26.00
N CYS A 597 4.17 0.68 25.28
CA CYS A 597 3.18 1.57 24.69
C CYS A 597 2.87 1.17 23.23
N SER A 598 1.72 0.53 23.01
CA SER A 598 1.25 0.13 21.67
C SER A 598 1.08 1.31 20.71
N ASN A 599 0.61 2.46 21.20
CA ASN A 599 0.46 3.67 20.39
C ASN A 599 1.81 4.21 19.90
N SER A 600 2.82 4.26 20.78
CA SER A 600 4.18 4.66 20.41
C SER A 600 4.82 3.64 19.46
N PHE A 601 4.55 2.35 19.66
CA PHE A 601 5.01 1.29 18.77
C PHE A 601 4.45 1.39 17.34
N ALA A 602 3.18 1.79 17.20
CA ALA A 602 2.53 1.96 15.90
C ALA A 602 2.91 3.29 15.20
N THR A 603 3.11 4.37 15.97
CA THR A 603 3.21 5.73 15.41
C THR A 603 4.62 6.33 15.45
N VAL A 604 5.53 5.79 16.28
CA VAL A 604 6.88 6.33 16.50
C VAL A 604 7.93 5.30 16.08
N ALA A 605 8.50 5.48 14.89
CA ALA A 605 9.50 4.55 14.34
C ALA A 605 10.71 4.34 15.27
N THR A 606 11.17 5.38 15.96
CA THR A 606 12.28 5.28 16.92
C THR A 606 11.91 4.47 18.16
N TYR A 607 10.64 4.44 18.57
CA TYR A 607 10.14 3.58 19.65
C TYR A 607 10.07 2.13 19.19
N LYS A 608 9.56 1.88 17.98
CA LYS A 608 9.58 0.55 17.35
C LYS A 608 11.01 -0.01 17.27
N ASP A 609 11.97 0.80 16.83
CA ASP A 609 13.39 0.46 16.81
C ASP A 609 13.96 0.25 18.23
N ALA A 610 13.55 1.07 19.20
CA ALA A 610 13.98 0.92 20.60
C ALA A 610 13.56 -0.43 21.18
N ILE A 611 12.30 -0.82 20.96
CA ILE A 611 11.78 -2.12 21.38
C ILE A 611 12.55 -3.25 20.70
N PHE A 612 12.71 -3.21 19.38
CA PHE A 612 13.44 -4.24 18.65
C PHE A 612 14.87 -4.43 19.18
N ASN A 613 15.61 -3.33 19.35
CA ASN A 613 16.98 -3.36 19.87
C ASN A 613 17.05 -3.86 21.33
N SER A 614 16.08 -3.46 22.17
CA SER A 614 16.02 -3.95 23.55
C SER A 614 15.77 -5.45 23.61
N LEU A 615 14.88 -5.99 22.75
CA LEU A 615 14.59 -7.42 22.68
C LEU A 615 15.76 -8.24 22.13
N GLN A 616 16.58 -7.67 21.24
CA GLN A 616 17.82 -8.32 20.81
C GLN A 616 18.84 -8.46 21.95
N VAL A 617 18.96 -7.43 22.80
CA VAL A 617 19.82 -7.51 23.98
C VAL A 617 19.28 -8.53 24.98
N ALA A 618 17.97 -8.53 25.22
CA ALA A 618 17.29 -9.51 26.07
C ALA A 618 17.51 -10.95 25.58
N SER A 619 17.33 -11.20 24.27
CA SER A 619 17.54 -12.49 23.62
C SER A 619 18.93 -13.06 23.88
N ARG A 620 19.97 -12.23 23.74
CA ARG A 620 21.37 -12.65 23.99
C ARG A 620 21.63 -13.00 25.45
N ARG A 621 21.11 -12.20 26.38
CA ARG A 621 21.29 -12.44 27.83
C ARG A 621 20.56 -13.71 28.27
N SER A 622 19.35 -13.90 27.76
CA SER A 622 18.51 -15.06 28.06
C SER A 622 18.89 -16.32 27.28
N ARG A 623 19.91 -16.27 26.41
CA ARG A 623 20.35 -17.34 25.48
C ARG A 623 19.19 -17.90 24.63
N MET A 624 18.25 -17.03 24.28
CA MET A 624 17.13 -17.35 23.40
C MET A 624 17.50 -17.02 21.97
N PHE A 625 17.53 -18.05 21.12
CA PHE A 625 17.82 -17.91 19.69
C PHE A 625 16.52 -18.08 18.91
N PHE A 626 16.25 -17.13 18.01
CA PHE A 626 15.13 -17.21 17.08
C PHE A 626 15.64 -17.81 15.76
N SER A 627 15.01 -18.88 15.29
CA SER A 627 15.37 -19.56 14.03
C SER A 627 15.19 -18.61 12.84
N PRO A 628 16.09 -18.61 11.83
CA PRO A 628 15.96 -17.82 10.62
C PRO A 628 14.92 -18.34 9.61
N GLU A 629 14.01 -19.24 10.02
CA GLU A 629 12.87 -19.72 9.20
C GLU A 629 11.73 -18.68 9.06
N ALA A 630 11.90 -17.47 9.62
CA ALA A 630 10.99 -16.37 9.41
C ALA A 630 11.25 -15.71 8.04
N ASP A 631 10.33 -15.89 7.09
CA ASP A 631 10.39 -15.34 5.73
C ASP A 631 10.39 -13.79 5.66
N SER A 632 10.27 -13.09 6.80
CA SER A 632 10.37 -11.63 6.88
C SER A 632 10.86 -11.12 8.26
N LEU A 633 11.45 -9.92 8.27
CA LEU A 633 11.90 -9.22 9.48
C LEU A 633 10.74 -8.83 10.41
N ASP A 634 9.54 -8.64 9.87
CA ASP A 634 8.32 -8.38 10.65
C ASP A 634 7.84 -9.62 11.41
N GLU A 635 8.01 -10.81 10.83
CA GLU A 635 7.70 -12.08 11.48
C GLU A 635 8.68 -12.37 12.63
N LEU A 636 9.98 -12.16 12.41
CA LEU A 636 10.97 -12.23 13.48
C LEU A 636 10.63 -11.29 14.64
N PHE A 637 10.20 -10.06 14.32
CA PHE A 637 9.84 -9.10 15.35
C PHE A 637 8.57 -9.51 16.12
N ARG A 638 7.58 -10.07 15.44
CA ARG A 638 6.37 -10.63 16.07
C ARG A 638 6.72 -11.72 17.08
N VAL A 639 7.55 -12.70 16.69
CA VAL A 639 7.98 -13.79 17.57
C VAL A 639 8.76 -13.27 18.79
N MET A 640 9.60 -12.25 18.61
CA MET A 640 10.32 -11.60 19.72
C MET A 640 9.39 -10.87 20.68
N LEU A 641 8.33 -10.23 20.17
CA LEU A 641 7.31 -9.57 20.99
C LEU A 641 6.49 -10.58 21.78
N ASP A 642 6.02 -11.65 21.14
CA ASP A 642 5.27 -12.73 21.80
C ASP A 642 6.09 -13.36 22.93
N TRP A 643 7.40 -13.54 22.72
CA TRP A 643 8.33 -13.99 23.75
C TRP A 643 8.42 -13.02 24.94
N ALA A 644 8.49 -11.71 24.67
CA ALA A 644 8.57 -10.67 25.69
C ALA A 644 7.26 -10.52 26.48
N PHE A 645 6.12 -10.53 25.80
CA PHE A 645 4.79 -10.55 26.42
C PHE A 645 4.52 -11.84 27.20
N GLY A 646 5.10 -12.96 26.77
CA GLY A 646 5.10 -14.25 27.47
C GLY A 646 6.01 -14.31 28.70
N GLY A 647 6.64 -13.19 29.09
CA GLY A 647 7.47 -13.07 30.29
C GLY A 647 8.89 -13.61 30.12
N PHE A 648 9.44 -13.59 28.91
CA PHE A 648 10.82 -13.99 28.60
C PHE A 648 11.14 -15.47 28.91
N LYS A 649 10.15 -16.36 28.85
CA LYS A 649 10.31 -17.81 29.09
C LYS A 649 11.21 -18.46 28.04
N PRO A 650 12.02 -19.49 28.41
CA PRO A 650 12.04 -20.21 29.68
C PRO A 650 12.88 -19.54 30.77
N SER A 651 13.80 -18.64 30.41
CA SER A 651 14.76 -18.02 31.34
C SER A 651 14.12 -17.00 32.29
N GLY A 652 12.96 -16.45 31.93
CA GLY A 652 12.22 -15.50 32.75
C GLY A 652 13.01 -14.20 33.03
N PRO A 653 12.63 -13.45 34.07
CA PRO A 653 13.33 -12.22 34.48
C PRO A 653 14.82 -12.41 34.78
N ASP A 654 15.22 -13.59 35.29
CA ASP A 654 16.60 -13.88 35.65
C ASP A 654 17.53 -13.96 34.44
N GLY A 655 17.00 -14.32 33.27
CA GLY A 655 17.73 -14.32 32.00
C GLY A 655 18.15 -12.93 31.51
N LEU A 656 17.57 -11.85 32.06
CA LEU A 656 17.83 -10.46 31.62
C LEU A 656 18.99 -9.80 32.38
N ARG A 657 19.49 -10.43 33.45
CA ARG A 657 20.55 -9.89 34.30
C ARG A 657 21.88 -9.78 33.53
N PRO A 658 22.70 -8.74 33.79
CA PRO A 658 24.04 -8.64 33.21
C PRO A 658 24.94 -9.78 33.72
N GLN A 659 25.68 -10.44 32.83
CA GLN A 659 26.57 -11.55 33.20
C GLN A 659 27.91 -11.02 33.75
N SER A 660 28.36 -11.55 34.89
CA SER A 660 29.69 -11.30 35.45
C SER A 660 30.67 -12.37 35.00
N GLU A 661 31.75 -11.99 34.32
CA GLU A 661 32.82 -12.93 33.94
C GLU A 661 33.80 -13.16 35.10
N TYR A 662 34.07 -14.44 35.40
CA TYR A 662 35.04 -14.89 36.38
C TYR A 662 36.42 -15.12 35.73
N ASN A 663 37.41 -14.37 36.22
CA ASN A 663 38.85 -14.64 36.37
C ASN A 663 39.71 -15.18 35.20
N GLY A 664 40.49 -14.27 34.63
CA GLY A 664 41.77 -14.52 33.97
C GLY A 664 42.57 -13.23 33.80
N MET A 665 43.24 -12.76 34.87
CA MET A 665 44.00 -11.51 34.91
C MET A 665 45.15 -11.46 33.88
N GLN A 666 44.88 -10.89 32.69
CA GLN A 666 45.90 -10.27 31.84
C GLN A 666 45.30 -9.36 30.74
N GLN A 667 44.38 -8.44 31.07
CA GLN A 667 43.91 -7.44 30.09
C GLN A 667 43.32 -6.16 30.72
N ILE A 668 43.98 -5.60 31.74
CA ILE A 668 43.53 -4.36 32.40
C ILE A 668 44.08 -3.13 31.64
N SER A 669 43.53 -2.87 30.45
CA SER A 669 43.55 -1.55 29.79
C SER A 669 42.54 -1.41 28.64
N ASN A 670 41.92 -2.51 28.16
CA ASN A 670 41.05 -2.49 26.98
C ASN A 670 39.54 -2.50 27.26
N GLU A 671 39.10 -2.66 28.52
CA GLU A 671 37.68 -2.95 28.78
C GLU A 671 36.79 -1.78 29.20
N ARG A 672 37.32 -0.56 29.36
CA ARG A 672 36.44 0.64 29.42
C ARG A 672 35.82 0.99 28.06
N HIS A 673 36.32 0.40 26.97
CA HIS A 673 35.76 0.56 25.63
C HIS A 673 34.66 -0.48 25.32
N SER A 674 34.45 -1.52 26.13
CA SER A 674 33.63 -2.67 25.71
C SER A 674 32.11 -2.50 25.94
N LEU A 675 31.66 -1.89 27.03
CA LEU A 675 30.21 -1.77 27.30
C LEU A 675 29.53 -0.63 26.52
N THR A 676 30.26 0.45 26.21
CA THR A 676 29.84 1.45 25.21
C THR A 676 29.85 0.87 23.79
N THR A 677 30.70 -0.14 23.54
CA THR A 677 30.78 -0.86 22.26
C THR A 677 29.59 -1.79 22.05
N VAL A 678 29.02 -2.43 23.08
CA VAL A 678 27.85 -3.32 22.88
C VAL A 678 26.57 -2.56 22.46
N LEU A 679 26.43 -1.29 22.85
CA LEU A 679 25.38 -0.38 22.33
C LEU A 679 25.73 0.29 21.00
N TYR A 680 27.02 0.26 20.60
CA TYR A 680 27.50 0.83 19.34
C TYR A 680 27.68 -0.20 18.20
N PHE A 681 27.83 -1.51 18.47
CA PHE A 681 28.44 -2.44 17.49
C PHE A 681 27.59 -3.63 17.00
N SER A 682 26.32 -3.80 17.37
CA SER A 682 25.66 -5.09 17.10
C SER A 682 24.99 -5.25 15.72
N ALA A 683 24.28 -4.24 15.20
CA ALA A 683 23.61 -4.34 13.89
C ALA A 683 24.36 -3.61 12.77
N ARG A 684 25.12 -2.55 13.12
CA ARG A 684 25.89 -1.77 12.15
C ARG A 684 27.17 -2.46 11.70
N THR A 685 27.84 -3.26 12.53
CA THR A 685 29.11 -3.88 12.14
C THR A 685 28.90 -5.05 11.19
N VAL A 686 27.84 -5.85 11.37
CA VAL A 686 27.50 -6.92 10.41
C VAL A 686 27.02 -6.32 9.09
N GLY A 687 26.15 -5.29 9.13
CA GLY A 687 25.66 -4.62 7.93
C GLY A 687 26.69 -3.76 7.18
N LEU A 688 27.57 -3.05 7.90
CA LEU A 688 28.66 -2.27 7.31
C LEU A 688 29.82 -3.15 6.86
N ASN A 689 30.15 -4.24 7.57
CA ASN A 689 31.14 -5.20 7.08
C ASN A 689 30.62 -5.92 5.84
N PHE A 690 29.33 -6.27 5.78
CA PHE A 690 28.72 -6.83 4.58
C PHE A 690 28.68 -5.80 3.44
N TYR A 691 28.35 -4.55 3.73
CA TYR A 691 28.35 -3.47 2.74
C TYR A 691 29.77 -3.17 2.21
N ASP A 692 30.76 -3.05 3.10
CA ASP A 692 32.18 -2.89 2.77
C ASP A 692 32.68 -4.09 1.97
N GLN A 693 32.29 -5.31 2.35
CA GLN A 693 32.62 -6.55 1.62
C GLN A 693 31.97 -6.59 0.23
N MET A 694 30.74 -6.11 0.06
CA MET A 694 30.09 -6.02 -1.25
C MET A 694 30.79 -5.01 -2.16
N VAL A 695 31.17 -3.85 -1.62
CA VAL A 695 31.91 -2.82 -2.37
C VAL A 695 33.31 -3.32 -2.72
N HIS A 696 33.99 -4.01 -1.80
CA HIS A 696 35.25 -4.70 -2.07
C HIS A 696 35.09 -5.78 -3.16
N THR A 697 34.03 -6.58 -3.12
CA THR A 697 33.73 -7.59 -4.14
C THR A 697 33.47 -6.95 -5.50
N PHE A 698 32.79 -5.81 -5.56
CA PHE A 698 32.63 -5.01 -6.78
C PHE A 698 33.99 -4.55 -7.34
N LEU A 699 34.85 -4.00 -6.48
CA LEU A 699 36.16 -3.51 -6.86
C LEU A 699 37.11 -4.64 -7.32
N GLU A 700 36.93 -5.87 -6.80
CA GLU A 700 37.78 -7.04 -7.09
C GLU A 700 37.25 -7.96 -8.21
N ASN A 701 35.93 -8.13 -8.37
CA ASN A 701 35.31 -9.23 -9.15
C ASN A 701 34.24 -8.84 -10.21
N LYS A 702 34.18 -7.59 -10.70
CA LYS A 702 33.30 -7.18 -11.82
C LYS A 702 31.80 -7.52 -11.67
N THR A 703 31.25 -7.59 -10.46
CA THR A 703 29.80 -7.49 -10.26
C THR A 703 29.32 -6.09 -10.66
N ASP A 704 28.03 -5.92 -10.99
CA ASP A 704 27.50 -4.60 -11.36
C ASP A 704 27.14 -3.80 -10.10
N ILE A 705 27.59 -2.55 -10.01
CA ILE A 705 27.32 -1.65 -8.87
C ILE A 705 25.81 -1.37 -8.72
N GLU A 706 25.04 -1.55 -9.79
CA GLU A 706 23.59 -1.37 -9.81
C GLU A 706 22.82 -2.51 -9.11
N GLU A 707 23.46 -3.62 -8.77
CA GLU A 707 22.81 -4.77 -8.10
C GLU A 707 22.57 -4.55 -6.60
N PHE A 708 23.11 -3.48 -6.02
CA PHE A 708 22.91 -3.17 -4.62
C PHE A 708 22.63 -1.69 -4.33
N CYS A 709 22.03 -1.47 -3.17
CA CYS A 709 21.67 -0.16 -2.68
C CYS A 709 22.91 0.61 -2.24
N LEU A 710 23.24 1.69 -2.94
CA LEU A 710 24.38 2.57 -2.66
C LEU A 710 24.23 3.34 -1.32
N SER A 711 23.04 3.36 -0.72
CA SER A 711 22.83 4.04 0.55
C SER A 711 23.01 3.11 1.76
N CYS A 712 22.70 1.81 1.64
CA CYS A 712 22.68 0.89 2.79
C CYS A 712 23.26 -0.51 2.56
N GLY A 713 23.68 -0.83 1.33
CA GLY A 713 24.23 -2.15 0.98
C GLY A 713 23.21 -3.27 0.77
N SER A 714 21.91 -2.97 0.76
CA SER A 714 20.87 -3.97 0.49
C SER A 714 20.89 -4.45 -0.96
N THR A 715 20.76 -5.76 -1.19
CA THR A 715 20.60 -6.37 -2.52
C THR A 715 19.19 -6.20 -3.10
N PHE A 716 18.20 -5.79 -2.29
CA PHE A 716 16.81 -5.59 -2.71
C PHE A 716 16.61 -4.18 -3.25
N VAL A 717 17.06 -3.95 -4.49
CA VAL A 717 17.00 -2.65 -5.16
C VAL A 717 15.63 -2.38 -5.79
N ASP A 718 15.14 -1.15 -5.70
CA ASP A 718 13.84 -0.71 -6.25
C ASP A 718 14.04 0.24 -7.45
N THR A 719 14.99 1.17 -7.33
CA THR A 719 15.24 2.17 -8.36
C THR A 719 16.72 2.51 -8.45
N ILE A 720 17.11 3.17 -9.53
CA ILE A 720 18.48 3.57 -9.78
C ILE A 720 18.79 4.83 -8.94
N HIS A 721 19.97 4.90 -8.32
CA HIS A 721 20.37 6.09 -7.57
C HIS A 721 20.49 7.29 -8.52
N PRO A 722 19.79 8.42 -8.29
CA PRO A 722 19.72 9.49 -9.29
C PRO A 722 21.04 10.23 -9.54
N LEU A 723 21.90 10.34 -8.51
CA LEU A 723 23.14 11.13 -8.55
C LEU A 723 24.41 10.34 -8.91
N PHE A 724 24.52 9.09 -8.47
CA PHE A 724 25.73 8.27 -8.55
C PHE A 724 25.41 6.91 -9.17
N GLU A 725 26.42 6.26 -9.76
CA GLU A 725 26.35 4.87 -10.25
C GLU A 725 26.02 3.93 -9.08
N GLY A 726 25.03 3.06 -9.26
CA GLY A 726 24.42 2.23 -8.21
C GLY A 726 22.92 2.47 -8.01
N SER A 727 22.29 1.64 -7.17
CA SER A 727 20.83 1.63 -6.97
C SER A 727 20.40 2.10 -5.57
N LEU A 728 19.09 2.19 -5.34
CA LEU A 728 18.42 2.47 -4.08
C LEU A 728 17.39 1.36 -3.80
N CYS A 729 17.38 0.82 -2.58
CA CYS A 729 16.26 -0.01 -2.10
C CYS A 729 15.04 0.86 -1.79
N LEU A 730 13.86 0.24 -1.65
CA LEU A 730 12.60 0.95 -1.43
C LEU A 730 12.66 1.92 -0.23
N LYS A 731 13.23 1.48 0.90
CA LYS A 731 13.43 2.32 2.10
C LYS A 731 14.31 3.54 1.81
N CYS A 732 15.44 3.32 1.13
CA CYS A 732 16.39 4.39 0.82
C CYS A 732 15.84 5.35 -0.24
N LYS A 733 15.02 4.89 -1.18
CA LYS A 733 14.27 5.74 -2.12
C LYS A 733 13.33 6.71 -1.39
N PHE A 734 12.53 6.22 -0.45
CA PHE A 734 11.65 7.10 0.34
C PHE A 734 12.44 8.10 1.18
N ASN A 735 13.50 7.64 1.85
CA ASN A 735 14.39 8.52 2.60
C ASN A 735 15.04 9.59 1.71
N PHE A 736 15.48 9.21 0.51
CA PHE A 736 16.07 10.11 -0.47
C PHE A 736 15.05 11.18 -0.92
N ALA A 737 13.81 10.76 -1.22
CA ALA A 737 12.74 11.67 -1.60
C ALA A 737 12.38 12.69 -0.50
N GLU A 738 12.49 12.29 0.77
CA GLU A 738 12.17 13.14 1.91
C GLU A 738 13.29 14.14 2.24
N THR A 739 14.55 13.71 2.16
CA THR A 739 15.67 14.39 2.81
C THR A 739 16.62 15.14 1.86
N LEU A 740 16.65 14.83 0.56
CA LEU A 740 17.63 15.41 -0.36
C LEU A 740 17.62 16.95 -0.38
N TYR A 741 16.42 17.56 -0.31
CA TYR A 741 16.24 19.00 -0.32
C TYR A 741 15.99 19.58 1.08
N ARG A 742 16.51 18.93 2.12
CA ARG A 742 16.54 19.48 3.49
C ARG A 742 17.88 20.14 3.75
N TYR A 743 17.80 21.36 4.27
CA TYR A 743 18.93 22.23 4.52
C TYR A 743 18.88 22.73 5.95
N ASP A 744 20.05 22.80 6.57
CA ASP A 744 20.22 23.37 7.89
C ASP A 744 20.38 24.91 7.81
N GLU A 745 20.48 25.53 8.98
CA GLU A 745 20.57 26.99 9.12
C GLU A 745 21.88 27.56 8.55
N ASP A 746 22.90 26.73 8.38
CA ASP A 746 24.16 27.07 7.69
C ASP A 746 24.03 27.05 6.16
N GLY A 747 22.87 26.67 5.63
CA GLY A 747 22.60 26.62 4.19
C GLY A 747 23.03 25.33 3.50
N TYR A 748 23.69 24.39 4.20
CA TYR A 748 24.09 23.09 3.66
C TYR A 748 22.99 22.04 3.84
N GLN A 749 23.08 20.94 3.09
CA GLN A 749 22.19 19.81 3.25
C GLN A 749 22.31 19.21 4.66
N SER A 750 21.17 18.94 5.31
CA SER A 750 21.14 18.36 6.65
C SER A 750 21.65 16.92 6.71
N TYR A 751 21.73 16.24 5.55
CA TYR A 751 22.14 14.84 5.45
C TYR A 751 23.06 14.62 4.25
N CYS A 752 23.84 13.55 4.32
CA CYS A 752 24.73 13.11 3.24
C CYS A 752 24.00 13.02 1.90
N THR A 753 24.60 13.56 0.85
CA THR A 753 24.09 13.55 -0.53
C THR A 753 23.92 12.13 -1.11
N VAL A 754 24.64 11.13 -0.58
CA VAL A 754 24.63 9.74 -1.08
C VAL A 754 23.60 8.88 -0.34
N CYS A 755 23.72 8.78 0.98
CA CYS A 755 22.87 7.89 1.77
C CYS A 755 21.68 8.58 2.43
N CYS A 756 21.58 9.91 2.33
CA CYS A 756 20.53 10.69 2.98
C CYS A 756 20.48 10.43 4.50
N SER A 757 21.66 10.20 5.09
CA SER A 757 21.89 9.91 6.51
C SER A 757 23.27 10.43 6.91
N GLY A 758 23.82 9.91 8.00
CA GLY A 758 25.14 10.28 8.52
C GLY A 758 25.06 11.30 9.65
N VAL A 759 25.86 11.07 10.69
CA VAL A 759 25.94 11.93 11.88
C VAL A 759 27.05 12.97 11.73
N GLU A 760 28.17 12.58 11.13
CA GLU A 760 29.29 13.46 10.81
C GLU A 760 29.45 13.52 9.29
N VAL A 761 29.50 14.74 8.75
CA VAL A 761 29.60 15.03 7.32
C VAL A 761 30.71 16.03 7.04
N ILE A 762 31.28 15.97 5.83
CA ILE A 762 32.16 16.99 5.28
C ILE A 762 31.41 17.84 4.25
N LEU A 763 31.57 19.15 4.34
CA LEU A 763 30.88 20.13 3.50
C LEU A 763 31.68 20.41 2.23
N CYS A 764 30.99 20.62 1.11
CA CYS A 764 31.64 21.07 -0.12
C CYS A 764 32.03 22.56 -0.01
N GLY A 765 33.30 22.88 -0.24
CA GLY A 765 33.82 24.26 -0.27
C GLY A 765 33.70 24.95 -1.64
N HIS A 766 33.10 24.31 -2.64
CA HIS A 766 32.85 24.94 -3.93
C HIS A 766 31.71 25.98 -3.81
N ASP A 767 31.93 27.20 -4.31
CA ASP A 767 30.93 28.28 -4.30
C ASP A 767 29.58 27.82 -4.86
N SER A 768 28.48 28.23 -4.22
CA SER A 768 27.10 27.86 -4.56
C SER A 768 26.75 26.35 -4.47
N CYS A 769 27.61 25.51 -3.89
CA CYS A 769 27.32 24.10 -3.63
C CYS A 769 26.97 23.85 -2.16
N CYS A 770 25.75 23.38 -1.89
CA CYS A 770 25.25 23.09 -0.54
C CYS A 770 25.35 21.62 -0.13
N ARG A 771 26.19 20.81 -0.80
CA ARG A 771 26.22 19.35 -0.63
C ARG A 771 27.20 18.90 0.45
N CYS A 772 26.91 17.77 1.10
CA CYS A 772 27.74 17.21 2.16
C CYS A 772 27.81 15.66 2.07
N TYR A 773 28.88 15.06 2.60
CA TYR A 773 29.16 13.63 2.50
C TYR A 773 29.56 13.05 3.84
N CYS A 774 28.96 11.94 4.26
CA CYS A 774 29.24 11.35 5.57
C CYS A 774 30.50 10.48 5.59
N VAL A 775 31.02 10.26 6.81
CA VAL A 775 32.16 9.37 7.08
C VAL A 775 31.97 8.01 6.43
N ASP A 776 30.82 7.37 6.69
CA ASP A 776 30.55 6.00 6.24
C ASP A 776 30.60 5.89 4.70
N CYS A 777 29.96 6.81 3.97
CA CYS A 777 29.95 6.78 2.51
C CYS A 777 31.36 7.01 1.92
N LEU A 778 32.13 7.93 2.49
CA LEU A 778 33.48 8.21 2.00
C LEU A 778 34.43 7.05 2.28
N ASP A 779 34.40 6.49 3.48
CA ASP A 779 35.33 5.43 3.86
C ASP A 779 34.99 4.08 3.21
N ILE A 780 33.73 3.83 2.86
CA ILE A 780 33.30 2.59 2.20
C ILE A 780 33.38 2.71 0.68
N LEU A 781 32.76 3.75 0.10
CA LEU A 781 32.63 3.84 -1.36
C LEU A 781 33.85 4.44 -2.05
N VAL A 782 34.66 5.24 -1.37
CA VAL A 782 35.88 5.83 -1.95
C VAL A 782 37.09 5.06 -1.49
N GLY A 783 37.19 4.81 -0.18
CA GLY A 783 38.19 3.94 0.41
C GLY A 783 38.48 4.31 1.86
N LYS A 784 38.90 3.33 2.65
CA LYS A 784 39.06 3.46 4.10
C LYS A 784 39.99 4.62 4.50
N GLY A 785 39.54 5.46 5.45
CA GLY A 785 40.27 6.63 5.94
C GLY A 785 40.25 7.84 4.99
N THR A 786 39.40 7.83 3.95
CA THR A 786 39.24 8.98 3.05
C THR A 786 38.67 10.18 3.78
N PHE A 787 37.68 10.00 4.67
CA PHE A 787 37.08 11.10 5.43
C PHE A 787 38.13 11.91 6.19
N ASN A 788 39.03 11.24 6.92
CA ASN A 788 40.09 11.89 7.69
C ASN A 788 41.12 12.61 6.80
N LYS A 789 41.36 12.13 5.59
CA LYS A 789 42.22 12.82 4.62
C LYS A 789 41.56 14.11 4.15
N LEU A 790 40.29 14.05 3.76
CA LEU A 790 39.55 15.20 3.23
C LEU A 790 39.25 16.25 4.30
N LYS A 791 39.11 15.86 5.57
CA LYS A 791 38.94 16.79 6.71
C LYS A 791 40.07 17.82 6.82
N ASN A 792 41.26 17.52 6.29
CA ASN A 792 42.41 18.41 6.28
C ASN A 792 42.57 19.19 4.95
N VAL A 793 41.62 19.05 4.02
CA VAL A 793 41.60 19.73 2.72
C VAL A 793 40.57 20.84 2.77
N ASP A 794 41.04 22.09 2.69
CA ASP A 794 40.17 23.28 2.68
C ASP A 794 40.62 24.26 1.58
N PRO A 795 39.77 24.58 0.58
CA PRO A 795 38.42 24.05 0.35
C PRO A 795 38.43 22.69 -0.34
N TRP A 796 37.66 21.73 0.19
CA TRP A 796 37.39 20.47 -0.51
C TRP A 796 36.26 20.63 -1.52
N THR A 797 36.46 20.18 -2.77
CA THR A 797 35.42 20.15 -3.81
C THR A 797 34.82 18.75 -3.91
N CYS A 798 33.50 18.65 -3.80
CA CYS A 798 32.83 17.34 -3.81
C CYS A 798 32.79 16.68 -5.19
N TYR A 799 32.52 15.37 -5.22
CA TYR A 799 32.54 14.57 -6.45
C TYR A 799 31.52 14.98 -7.51
N LEU A 800 30.38 15.60 -7.13
CA LEU A 800 29.44 16.16 -8.12
C LEU A 800 29.92 17.48 -8.73
N CYS A 801 30.81 18.21 -8.06
CA CYS A 801 31.40 19.46 -8.55
C CYS A 801 32.70 19.23 -9.33
N ALA A 802 33.47 18.19 -8.97
CA ALA A 802 34.68 17.75 -9.66
C ALA A 802 34.61 16.23 -9.95
N PRO A 803 33.83 15.78 -10.95
CA PRO A 803 33.70 14.36 -11.27
C PRO A 803 35.03 13.65 -11.57
N GLU A 804 36.00 14.38 -12.10
CA GLU A 804 37.37 13.90 -12.36
C GLU A 804 38.15 13.53 -11.08
N SER A 805 37.72 14.03 -9.92
CA SER A 805 38.29 13.68 -8.62
C SER A 805 37.66 12.43 -8.00
N SER A 806 36.64 11.84 -8.64
CA SER A 806 35.99 10.62 -8.15
C SER A 806 36.92 9.42 -8.17
N SER A 807 36.84 8.61 -7.12
CA SER A 807 37.63 7.39 -6.97
C SER A 807 36.85 6.32 -6.21
N GLY A 808 37.25 5.06 -6.36
CA GLY A 808 36.52 3.93 -5.79
C GLY A 808 35.21 3.65 -6.54
N ALA A 809 34.19 3.23 -5.78
CA ALA A 809 32.83 2.94 -6.25
C ALA A 809 31.94 4.18 -6.34
N LEU A 810 32.29 5.30 -5.68
CA LEU A 810 31.48 6.52 -5.72
C LEU A 810 31.72 7.33 -7.01
N LYS A 811 30.95 7.04 -8.06
CA LYS A 811 31.06 7.72 -9.35
C LYS A 811 29.78 8.50 -9.70
N PRO A 812 29.86 9.81 -9.94
CA PRO A 812 28.72 10.58 -10.44
C PRO A 812 28.25 10.07 -11.80
N ARG A 813 26.94 10.03 -12.03
CA ARG A 813 26.41 9.72 -13.37
C ARG A 813 26.64 10.90 -14.31
N HIS A 814 26.77 10.65 -15.61
CA HIS A 814 26.88 11.73 -16.59
C HIS A 814 25.57 12.50 -16.81
N ASP A 815 24.42 11.85 -16.58
CA ASP A 815 23.06 12.37 -16.77
C ASP A 815 22.34 12.71 -15.44
N TRP A 816 23.09 12.81 -14.34
CA TRP A 816 22.54 13.01 -12.99
C TRP A 816 21.60 14.23 -12.90
N SER A 817 21.92 15.30 -13.62
CA SER A 817 21.19 16.56 -13.59
C SER A 817 19.77 16.46 -14.13
N ILE A 818 19.51 15.48 -15.01
CA ILE A 818 18.18 15.18 -15.55
C ILE A 818 17.49 14.15 -14.65
N ARG A 819 18.18 13.06 -14.32
CA ARG A 819 17.62 11.95 -13.52
C ARG A 819 17.09 12.38 -12.17
N VAL A 820 17.81 13.26 -11.45
CA VAL A 820 17.35 13.75 -10.16
C VAL A 820 16.04 14.50 -10.30
N GLN A 821 15.80 15.19 -11.42
CA GLN A 821 14.57 15.93 -11.65
C GLN A 821 13.44 15.02 -12.10
N GLU A 822 13.72 14.01 -12.93
CA GLU A 822 12.77 12.94 -13.28
C GLU A 822 12.31 12.14 -12.05
N PHE A 823 13.22 11.90 -11.10
CA PHE A 823 12.89 11.25 -9.83
C PHE A 823 11.79 12.01 -9.05
N PHE A 824 11.76 13.33 -9.17
CA PHE A 824 10.78 14.21 -8.55
C PHE A 824 9.71 14.74 -9.53
N ALA A 825 9.69 14.26 -10.77
CA ALA A 825 8.72 14.68 -11.76
C ALA A 825 7.33 14.18 -11.37
N ASN A 826 6.36 15.10 -11.42
CA ASN A 826 5.01 14.89 -10.89
C ASN A 826 4.17 14.07 -11.88
N ASN A 827 4.28 12.73 -11.84
CA ASN A 827 3.59 11.82 -12.78
C ASN A 827 2.27 11.25 -12.23
N SER A 828 1.79 11.68 -11.07
CA SER A 828 0.85 10.89 -10.27
C SER A 828 -0.62 10.89 -10.73
N ALA A 829 -1.04 11.69 -11.72
CA ALA A 829 -2.46 11.80 -12.08
C ALA A 829 -2.72 12.51 -13.43
N MET A 830 -2.12 12.06 -14.54
CA MET A 830 -2.10 12.89 -15.76
C MET A 830 -3.45 12.95 -16.50
N GLU A 831 -4.29 13.92 -16.13
CA GLU A 831 -5.34 14.55 -16.95
C GLU A 831 -4.73 15.63 -17.89
N PHE A 832 -3.53 16.13 -17.58
CA PHE A 832 -2.80 17.18 -18.31
C PHE A 832 -1.38 16.72 -18.68
N GLU A 833 -0.75 17.30 -19.70
CA GLU A 833 0.65 17.00 -20.09
C GLU A 833 1.67 17.49 -19.03
N PRO A 834 2.82 16.80 -18.86
CA PRO A 834 3.79 17.18 -17.84
C PRO A 834 4.46 18.49 -18.24
N HIS A 835 4.53 19.44 -17.31
CA HIS A 835 5.33 20.64 -17.53
C HIS A 835 6.80 20.29 -17.80
N ARG A 836 7.45 21.10 -18.63
CA ARG A 836 8.86 21.01 -18.94
C ARG A 836 9.70 20.88 -17.66
N VAL A 837 10.48 19.81 -17.57
CA VAL A 837 11.45 19.58 -16.51
C VAL A 837 12.79 20.18 -16.93
N TYR A 838 13.37 21.03 -16.07
CA TYR A 838 14.67 21.65 -16.33
C TYR A 838 15.78 20.86 -15.63
N PRO A 839 16.92 20.58 -16.29
CA PRO A 839 18.03 19.91 -15.64
C PRO A 839 18.66 20.77 -14.54
N SER A 840 19.14 20.15 -13.46
CA SER A 840 19.94 20.83 -12.42
C SER A 840 21.16 21.53 -13.02
N ILE A 841 21.51 22.70 -12.48
CA ILE A 841 22.66 23.49 -12.96
C ILE A 841 23.88 23.18 -12.08
N PRO A 842 25.06 22.87 -12.67
CA PRO A 842 26.31 22.72 -11.93
C PRO A 842 26.64 23.97 -11.10
N ALA A 843 27.20 23.79 -9.90
CA ALA A 843 27.37 24.86 -8.92
C ALA A 843 28.09 26.12 -9.47
N ASN A 844 29.13 25.94 -10.28
CA ASN A 844 29.89 27.02 -10.93
C ASN A 844 29.12 27.83 -11.98
N GLN A 845 28.01 27.30 -12.50
CA GLN A 845 27.18 27.97 -13.52
C GLN A 845 25.92 28.60 -12.92
N ARG A 846 25.67 28.39 -11.62
CA ARG A 846 24.51 28.95 -10.94
C ARG A 846 24.64 30.46 -10.83
N ARG A 847 23.55 31.15 -11.14
CA ARG A 847 23.48 32.62 -11.05
C ARG A 847 22.46 33.05 -10.00
N PRO A 848 22.57 34.28 -9.47
CA PRO A 848 21.58 34.83 -8.56
C PRO A 848 20.15 34.81 -9.14
N ILE A 849 19.16 34.53 -8.30
CA ILE A 849 17.75 34.40 -8.70
C ILE A 849 17.08 35.76 -8.89
N ARG A 850 16.18 35.86 -9.87
CA ARG A 850 15.33 37.04 -10.10
C ARG A 850 13.86 36.66 -9.97
N VAL A 851 13.13 37.38 -9.12
CA VAL A 851 11.78 37.00 -8.69
C VAL A 851 10.77 38.11 -8.97
N LEU A 852 9.62 37.73 -9.53
CA LEU A 852 8.42 38.54 -9.56
C LEU A 852 7.41 37.95 -8.56
N SER A 853 7.08 38.71 -7.52
CA SER A 853 6.07 38.33 -6.53
C SER A 853 4.81 39.16 -6.71
N LEU A 854 3.68 38.49 -6.91
CA LEU A 854 2.37 39.12 -7.08
C LEU A 854 1.52 38.87 -5.84
N PHE A 855 0.82 39.89 -5.35
CA PHE A 855 0.05 39.80 -4.10
C PHE A 855 0.95 39.41 -2.93
N ASP A 856 2.12 40.06 -2.86
CA ASP A 856 3.27 39.65 -2.04
C ASP A 856 3.01 39.70 -0.53
N GLY A 857 2.03 40.49 -0.09
CA GLY A 857 1.74 40.71 1.32
C GLY A 857 2.97 41.19 2.07
N ILE A 858 3.32 40.50 3.15
CA ILE A 858 4.44 40.86 4.03
C ILE A 858 5.79 40.29 3.57
N ALA A 859 5.95 40.05 2.25
CA ALA A 859 7.18 39.58 1.61
C ALA A 859 7.73 38.24 2.14
N THR A 860 6.83 37.27 2.38
CA THR A 860 7.21 35.92 2.85
C THR A 860 8.16 35.22 1.87
N GLY A 861 7.97 35.39 0.56
CA GLY A 861 8.82 34.79 -0.45
C GLY A 861 10.27 35.29 -0.36
N TYR A 862 10.47 36.60 -0.18
CA TYR A 862 11.81 37.16 -0.02
C TYR A 862 12.48 36.69 1.28
N LEU A 863 11.75 36.67 2.39
CA LEU A 863 12.23 36.14 3.67
C LEU A 863 12.74 34.70 3.51
N VAL A 864 11.95 33.82 2.90
CA VAL A 864 12.33 32.42 2.70
C VAL A 864 13.54 32.27 1.79
N LEU A 865 13.64 33.07 0.72
CA LEU A 865 14.81 33.03 -0.16
C LEU A 865 16.08 33.43 0.59
N LYS A 866 15.99 34.43 1.46
CA LYS A 866 17.09 34.86 2.34
C LYS A 866 17.45 33.78 3.36
N ASP A 867 16.46 33.17 4.01
CA ASP A 867 16.66 32.08 4.99
C ASP A 867 17.29 30.83 4.37
N LEU A 868 16.96 30.54 3.11
CA LEU A 868 17.60 29.47 2.35
C LEU A 868 18.99 29.89 1.84
N GLY A 869 19.42 31.14 2.00
CA GLY A 869 20.75 31.60 1.57
C GLY A 869 20.86 31.84 0.06
N PHE A 870 19.76 32.11 -0.65
CA PHE A 870 19.85 32.46 -2.08
C PHE A 870 20.44 33.85 -2.29
N LYS A 871 21.36 33.95 -3.25
CA LYS A 871 21.77 35.24 -3.82
C LYS A 871 20.61 35.78 -4.66
N VAL A 872 19.88 36.79 -4.17
CA VAL A 872 18.76 37.41 -4.88
C VAL A 872 19.26 38.62 -5.69
N ALA A 873 19.33 38.49 -7.01
CA ALA A 873 19.72 39.60 -7.88
C ALA A 873 18.63 40.68 -7.95
N LYS A 874 17.37 40.27 -7.98
CA LYS A 874 16.23 41.18 -8.09
C LYS A 874 14.96 40.58 -7.53
N TYR A 875 14.24 41.37 -6.74
CA TYR A 875 12.91 41.02 -6.27
C TYR A 875 11.95 42.17 -6.57
N VAL A 876 11.02 41.94 -7.49
CA VAL A 876 9.96 42.90 -7.84
C VAL A 876 8.65 42.41 -7.22
N SER A 877 7.99 43.28 -6.46
CA SER A 877 6.79 42.96 -5.69
C SER A 877 5.61 43.83 -6.14
N SER A 878 4.44 43.23 -6.34
CA SER A 878 3.18 43.95 -6.55
C SER A 878 2.27 43.77 -5.33
N GLU A 879 2.03 44.87 -4.62
CA GLU A 879 1.15 44.91 -3.45
C GLU A 879 0.45 46.27 -3.36
N VAL A 880 -0.81 46.26 -2.94
CA VAL A 880 -1.66 47.45 -2.79
C VAL A 880 -1.98 47.76 -1.33
N ASP A 881 -1.81 46.79 -0.43
CA ASP A 881 -2.00 46.97 1.01
C ASP A 881 -0.81 47.72 1.63
N GLU A 882 -1.04 48.97 2.03
CA GLU A 882 0.02 49.88 2.54
C GLU A 882 0.71 49.35 3.81
N GLU A 883 -0.01 48.60 4.65
CA GLU A 883 0.53 47.98 5.86
C GLU A 883 1.54 46.89 5.49
N SER A 884 1.17 46.01 4.56
CA SER A 884 2.02 44.94 4.03
C SER A 884 3.29 45.49 3.36
N VAL A 885 3.14 46.54 2.54
CA VAL A 885 4.28 47.25 1.91
C VAL A 885 5.20 47.87 2.97
N THR A 886 4.63 48.48 4.02
CA THR A 886 5.41 49.11 5.09
C THR A 886 6.25 48.09 5.86
N ILE A 887 5.66 46.95 6.22
CA ILE A 887 6.36 45.87 6.94
C ILE A 887 7.52 45.35 6.10
N SER A 888 7.26 45.01 4.85
CA SER A 888 8.26 44.45 3.96
C SER A 888 9.39 45.43 3.62
N MET A 889 9.10 46.73 3.45
CA MET A 889 10.13 47.76 3.22
C MET A 889 11.10 47.88 4.40
N VAL A 890 10.60 47.82 5.63
CA VAL A 890 11.42 47.97 6.85
C VAL A 890 12.27 46.73 7.09
N ASN A 891 11.68 45.53 6.98
CA ASN A 891 12.40 44.28 7.26
C ASN A 891 13.47 43.93 6.21
N HIS A 892 13.29 44.40 4.97
CA HIS A 892 14.16 44.04 3.85
C HIS A 892 14.98 45.22 3.31
N GLU A 893 15.16 46.27 4.12
CA GLU A 893 16.09 47.38 3.88
C GLU A 893 15.96 48.03 2.49
N GLY A 894 14.74 48.06 1.93
CA GLY A 894 14.49 48.60 0.58
C GLY A 894 15.07 47.77 -0.59
N LYS A 895 15.49 46.51 -0.37
CA LYS A 895 15.97 45.60 -1.42
C LYS A 895 14.88 45.11 -2.37
N ILE A 896 13.61 45.31 -2.00
CA ILE A 896 12.43 44.96 -2.79
C ILE A 896 12.01 46.16 -3.66
N THR A 897 11.87 45.93 -4.96
CA THR A 897 11.31 46.93 -5.89
C THR A 897 9.79 46.83 -5.91
N TYR A 898 9.10 47.81 -5.35
CA TYR A 898 7.64 47.81 -5.31
C TYR A 898 7.00 48.40 -6.56
N VAL A 899 5.96 47.71 -6.99
CA VAL A 899 5.03 48.11 -8.04
C VAL A 899 3.65 48.16 -7.40
N LYS A 900 2.82 49.11 -7.85
CA LYS A 900 1.43 49.24 -7.37
C LYS A 900 0.57 48.07 -7.89
N ASP A 901 -0.71 48.32 -8.15
CA ASP A 901 -1.68 47.33 -8.62
C ASP A 901 -1.15 46.50 -9.81
N VAL A 902 -1.24 45.17 -9.67
CA VAL A 902 -0.83 44.16 -10.64
C VAL A 902 -1.42 44.39 -12.03
N LYS A 903 -2.63 44.98 -12.11
CA LYS A 903 -3.32 45.30 -13.38
C LYS A 903 -2.54 46.29 -14.24
N ASN A 904 -1.67 47.09 -13.63
CA ASN A 904 -0.85 48.09 -14.34
C ASN A 904 0.46 47.50 -14.88
N ILE A 905 0.76 46.23 -14.59
CA ILE A 905 1.97 45.57 -15.07
C ILE A 905 1.78 45.15 -16.53
N THR A 906 2.59 45.75 -17.41
CA THR A 906 2.57 45.50 -18.85
C THR A 906 3.83 44.76 -19.28
N LYS A 907 3.83 44.19 -20.49
CA LYS A 907 5.02 43.56 -21.07
C LYS A 907 6.24 44.49 -21.09
N LYS A 908 6.04 45.78 -21.40
CA LYS A 908 7.11 46.80 -21.36
C LYS A 908 7.75 46.95 -19.97
N HIS A 909 6.96 46.80 -18.91
CA HIS A 909 7.47 46.84 -17.55
C HIS A 909 8.36 45.62 -17.26
N ILE A 910 7.89 44.42 -17.64
CA ILE A 910 8.65 43.17 -17.52
C ILE A 910 9.97 43.27 -18.30
N ASP A 911 9.92 43.68 -19.56
CA ASP A 911 11.10 43.83 -20.42
C ASP A 911 12.13 44.80 -19.80
N LYS A 912 11.66 45.88 -19.17
CA LYS A 912 12.51 46.85 -18.46
C LYS A 912 13.10 46.29 -17.16
N TRP A 913 12.34 45.48 -16.43
CA TRP A 913 12.83 44.91 -15.18
C TRP A 913 13.79 43.73 -15.40
N GLY A 914 13.82 43.19 -16.61
CA GLY A 914 14.64 42.05 -17.01
C GLY A 914 13.88 40.75 -16.84
N PRO A 915 14.39 39.65 -17.44
CA PRO A 915 13.74 38.37 -17.33
C PRO A 915 13.69 37.91 -15.88
N PHE A 916 12.62 37.21 -15.52
CA PHE A 916 12.43 36.62 -14.21
C PHE A 916 12.65 35.12 -14.28
N ASP A 917 13.17 34.56 -13.20
CA ASP A 917 13.46 33.13 -13.08
C ASP A 917 12.40 32.43 -12.22
N LEU A 918 11.71 33.18 -11.37
CA LEU A 918 10.65 32.70 -10.48
C LEU A 918 9.46 33.68 -10.45
N LEU A 919 8.25 33.18 -10.71
CA LEU A 919 6.99 33.89 -10.51
C LEU A 919 6.21 33.29 -9.34
N ILE A 920 5.94 34.05 -8.29
CA ILE A 920 5.14 33.58 -7.15
C ILE A 920 3.94 34.48 -6.88
N GLY A 921 2.85 33.92 -6.35
CA GLY A 921 1.74 34.74 -5.88
C GLY A 921 0.56 33.97 -5.32
N GLY A 922 -0.20 34.61 -4.43
CA GLY A 922 -1.43 34.09 -3.83
C GLY A 922 -2.52 35.14 -3.89
N SER A 923 -3.44 35.03 -4.87
CA SER A 923 -4.49 36.04 -5.03
C SER A 923 -5.49 35.98 -3.87
N PRO A 924 -6.13 37.10 -3.47
CA PRO A 924 -7.06 37.14 -2.36
C PRO A 924 -8.15 36.05 -2.44
N CYS A 925 -8.29 35.27 -1.37
CA CYS A 925 -9.17 34.10 -1.35
C CYS A 925 -10.64 34.39 -1.00
N ASN A 926 -10.98 35.63 -0.62
CA ASN A 926 -12.27 35.96 -0.01
C ASN A 926 -13.46 35.65 -0.94
N ASP A 927 -13.34 35.91 -2.24
CA ASP A 927 -14.39 35.63 -3.22
C ASP A 927 -14.34 34.20 -3.78
N LEU A 928 -13.30 33.43 -3.45
CA LEU A 928 -13.15 32.03 -3.82
C LEU A 928 -13.59 31.09 -2.69
N CYS A 929 -13.52 31.56 -1.44
CA CYS A 929 -13.76 30.77 -0.25
C CYS A 929 -15.26 30.46 -0.06
N THR A 930 -15.63 29.17 -0.01
CA THR A 930 -17.02 28.72 0.22
C THR A 930 -17.57 29.12 1.58
N ALA A 931 -16.68 29.34 2.56
CA ALA A 931 -17.06 29.84 3.89
C ALA A 931 -17.51 31.32 3.89
N ASN A 932 -17.36 32.05 2.77
CA ASN A 932 -17.92 33.39 2.60
C ASN A 932 -19.29 33.31 1.87
N PRO A 933 -20.41 33.63 2.56
CA PRO A 933 -21.73 33.65 1.93
C PRO A 933 -21.89 34.72 0.85
N HIS A 934 -21.09 35.79 0.90
CA HIS A 934 -21.12 36.90 -0.06
C HIS A 934 -20.06 36.78 -1.16
N ARG A 935 -19.51 35.58 -1.37
CA ARG A 935 -18.49 35.31 -2.38
C ARG A 935 -19.01 35.61 -3.79
N LYS A 936 -18.14 36.16 -4.64
CA LYS A 936 -18.45 36.47 -6.05
C LYS A 936 -17.90 35.44 -7.04
N GLY A 937 -17.12 34.46 -6.60
CA GLY A 937 -16.52 33.43 -7.44
C GLY A 937 -15.29 33.92 -8.22
N LEU A 938 -14.81 33.08 -9.14
CA LEU A 938 -13.55 33.28 -9.86
C LEU A 938 -13.57 34.46 -10.85
N PHE A 939 -14.71 34.71 -11.49
CA PHE A 939 -14.83 35.68 -12.59
C PHE A 939 -15.23 37.09 -12.12
N GLU A 940 -15.58 37.25 -10.86
CA GLU A 940 -16.01 38.53 -10.29
C GLU A 940 -15.22 38.88 -9.03
N GLY A 941 -15.52 40.04 -8.41
CA GLY A 941 -14.88 40.46 -7.17
C GLY A 941 -13.35 40.47 -7.23
N THR A 942 -12.72 39.98 -6.18
CA THR A 942 -11.28 39.75 -6.03
C THR A 942 -10.81 38.43 -6.67
N GLY A 943 -11.73 37.49 -6.96
CA GLY A 943 -11.41 36.24 -7.66
C GLY A 943 -10.77 36.48 -9.03
N ARG A 944 -11.17 37.56 -9.71
CA ARG A 944 -10.60 37.95 -11.02
C ARG A 944 -9.09 38.18 -11.01
N LEU A 945 -8.49 38.43 -9.84
CA LEU A 945 -7.05 38.68 -9.71
C LEU A 945 -6.21 37.44 -10.03
N PHE A 946 -6.80 36.24 -9.97
CA PHE A 946 -6.20 35.03 -10.54
C PHE A 946 -5.83 35.21 -12.03
N PHE A 947 -6.69 35.86 -12.82
CA PHE A 947 -6.43 36.08 -14.25
C PHE A 947 -5.26 37.06 -14.49
N GLU A 948 -4.97 37.97 -13.55
CA GLU A 948 -3.78 38.81 -13.64
C GLU A 948 -2.50 38.01 -13.39
N TYR A 949 -2.54 37.05 -12.45
CA TYR A 949 -1.45 36.08 -12.27
C TYR A 949 -1.23 35.27 -13.55
N TYR A 950 -2.30 34.68 -14.09
CA TYR A 950 -2.25 33.87 -15.32
C TYR A 950 -1.75 34.68 -16.53
N ARG A 951 -2.21 35.92 -16.68
CA ARG A 951 -1.76 36.83 -17.74
C ARG A 951 -0.26 37.08 -17.66
N LEU A 952 0.28 37.35 -16.47
CA LEU A 952 1.70 37.61 -16.27
C LEU A 952 2.54 36.33 -16.39
N LEU A 953 2.02 35.18 -15.94
CA LEU A 953 2.63 33.87 -16.18
C LEU A 953 2.83 33.62 -17.68
N ASN A 954 1.80 33.84 -18.50
CA ASN A 954 1.90 33.65 -19.95
C ASN A 954 2.85 34.64 -20.65
N ILE A 955 3.05 35.84 -20.08
CA ILE A 955 4.05 36.79 -20.60
C ILE A 955 5.47 36.35 -20.25
N LEU A 956 5.66 35.73 -19.08
CA LEU A 956 6.95 35.29 -18.56
C LEU A 956 7.38 33.90 -19.01
N LYS A 957 6.43 33.03 -19.38
CA LYS A 957 6.72 31.68 -19.86
C LYS A 957 7.74 31.77 -21.02
N PRO A 958 8.91 31.13 -20.87
CA PRO A 958 9.92 31.12 -21.93
C PRO A 958 9.40 30.36 -23.15
N LYS A 959 10.03 30.59 -24.30
CA LYS A 959 9.75 29.79 -25.50
C LYS A 959 10.27 28.36 -25.30
N GLU A 960 9.73 27.41 -26.06
CA GLU A 960 10.08 25.99 -25.93
C GLU A 960 11.59 25.72 -26.13
N ASP A 961 12.24 26.49 -26.99
CA ASP A 961 13.67 26.39 -27.33
C ASP A 961 14.60 27.09 -26.33
N ASP A 962 14.07 27.90 -25.40
CA ASP A 962 14.88 28.63 -24.43
C ASP A 962 15.36 27.69 -23.32
N PRO A 963 16.67 27.45 -23.15
CA PRO A 963 17.19 26.52 -22.13
C PRO A 963 17.09 27.07 -20.70
N GLN A 964 16.75 28.34 -20.51
CA GLN A 964 16.76 28.98 -19.20
C GLN A 964 15.63 28.43 -18.30
N PRO A 965 15.95 27.93 -17.09
CA PRO A 965 14.93 27.50 -16.15
C PRO A 965 14.02 28.64 -15.72
N PHE A 966 12.72 28.38 -15.78
CA PHE A 966 11.68 29.29 -15.30
C PHE A 966 10.71 28.52 -14.42
N PHE A 967 10.55 29.00 -13.19
CA PHE A 967 9.69 28.39 -12.19
C PHE A 967 8.53 29.32 -11.83
N TRP A 968 7.42 28.72 -11.44
CA TRP A 968 6.27 29.47 -10.97
C TRP A 968 5.50 28.70 -9.89
N LEU A 969 4.87 29.46 -9.00
CA LEU A 969 4.07 28.96 -7.88
C LEU A 969 2.85 29.85 -7.67
N PHE A 970 1.67 29.25 -7.66
CA PHE A 970 0.41 29.90 -7.32
C PHE A 970 -0.23 29.21 -6.12
N GLU A 971 -0.72 29.98 -5.16
CA GLU A 971 -1.34 29.46 -3.94
C GLU A 971 -2.79 29.94 -3.78
N ASN A 972 -3.65 29.07 -3.24
CA ASN A 972 -4.95 29.48 -2.73
C ASN A 972 -5.56 28.53 -1.68
N VAL A 973 -6.70 28.93 -1.11
CA VAL A 973 -7.41 28.19 -0.05
C VAL A 973 -8.04 26.89 -0.55
N VAL A 974 -8.06 25.86 0.31
CA VAL A 974 -8.69 24.56 -0.01
C VAL A 974 -10.21 24.65 -0.05
N LEU A 975 -10.79 25.51 0.78
CA LEU A 975 -12.23 25.74 0.86
C LEU A 975 -12.73 26.56 -0.33
N MET A 976 -12.53 26.09 -1.55
CA MET A 976 -13.05 26.67 -2.79
C MET A 976 -14.02 25.71 -3.46
N GLU A 977 -14.93 26.22 -4.30
CA GLU A 977 -15.85 25.36 -5.06
C GLU A 977 -15.06 24.46 -6.02
N ASN A 978 -15.46 23.19 -6.14
CA ASN A 978 -14.80 22.21 -7.03
C ASN A 978 -14.72 22.71 -8.48
N LYS A 979 -15.73 23.44 -8.95
CA LYS A 979 -15.74 24.09 -10.27
C LYS A 979 -14.62 25.14 -10.40
N VAL A 980 -14.44 25.99 -9.39
CA VAL A 980 -13.39 27.02 -9.36
C VAL A 980 -12.00 26.37 -9.34
N LYS A 981 -11.82 25.32 -8.53
CA LYS A 981 -10.59 24.52 -8.51
C LYS A 981 -10.29 23.94 -9.90
N ALA A 982 -11.27 23.29 -10.52
CA ALA A 982 -11.14 22.71 -11.86
C ALA A 982 -10.82 23.77 -12.92
N ASP A 983 -11.44 24.95 -12.85
CA ASP A 983 -11.14 26.05 -13.76
C ASP A 983 -9.70 26.56 -13.58
N ILE A 984 -9.24 26.75 -12.33
CA ILE A 984 -7.84 27.10 -12.05
C ILE A 984 -6.88 26.03 -12.60
N CYS A 985 -7.17 24.74 -12.40
CA CYS A 985 -6.37 23.64 -12.97
C CYS A 985 -6.31 23.71 -14.49
N ARG A 986 -7.44 24.00 -15.16
CA ARG A 986 -7.50 24.13 -16.63
C ARG A 986 -6.67 25.31 -17.13
N PHE A 987 -6.76 26.47 -16.49
CA PHE A 987 -5.97 27.64 -16.89
C PHE A 987 -4.47 27.44 -16.66
N LEU A 988 -4.10 26.81 -15.54
CA LEU A 988 -2.70 26.58 -15.18
C LEU A 988 -2.12 25.29 -15.79
N GLU A 989 -2.95 24.46 -16.41
CA GLU A 989 -2.60 23.18 -17.03
C GLU A 989 -1.91 22.21 -16.06
N CYS A 990 -2.27 22.27 -14.78
CA CYS A 990 -1.78 21.35 -13.76
C CYS A 990 -2.72 21.22 -12.56
N ASN A 991 -2.58 20.09 -11.85
CA ASN A 991 -3.30 19.83 -10.62
C ASN A 991 -2.56 20.40 -9.40
N PRO A 992 -3.28 20.88 -8.36
CA PRO A 992 -2.65 21.42 -7.16
C PRO A 992 -2.11 20.31 -6.27
N VAL A 993 -1.04 20.63 -5.55
CA VAL A 993 -0.60 19.88 -4.38
C VAL A 993 -1.29 20.45 -3.14
N LEU A 994 -1.87 19.58 -2.32
CA LEU A 994 -2.45 19.93 -1.03
C LEU A 994 -1.38 19.84 0.06
N ILE A 995 -1.09 20.96 0.72
CA ILE A 995 -0.20 21.00 1.89
C ILE A 995 -0.90 21.67 3.06
N ASP A 996 -0.89 21.01 4.21
CA ASP A 996 -1.33 21.59 5.48
C ASP A 996 -0.13 21.93 6.36
N ALA A 997 -0.08 23.18 6.80
CA ALA A 997 0.93 23.66 7.73
C ALA A 997 0.91 22.93 9.08
N VAL A 998 -0.16 22.21 9.44
CA VAL A 998 -0.26 21.42 10.68
C VAL A 998 0.85 20.37 10.82
N LYS A 999 1.48 19.99 9.70
CA LYS A 999 2.61 19.06 9.64
C LYS A 999 3.94 19.70 10.11
N VAL A 1000 4.03 21.03 10.11
CA VAL A 1000 5.26 21.81 10.37
C VAL A 1000 5.04 23.03 11.26
N SER A 1001 3.83 23.19 11.80
CA SER A 1001 3.43 24.29 12.68
C SER A 1001 2.24 23.85 13.53
N PRO A 1002 1.94 24.52 14.66
CA PRO A 1002 0.80 24.17 15.51
C PRO A 1002 -0.54 24.65 14.93
N ALA A 1003 -0.63 25.04 13.65
CA ALA A 1003 -1.84 25.60 13.06
C ALA A 1003 -2.32 24.82 11.83
N ASN A 1004 -3.61 24.46 11.81
CA ASN A 1004 -4.26 23.92 10.61
C ASN A 1004 -4.40 25.03 9.55
N ARG A 1005 -3.70 24.88 8.43
CA ARG A 1005 -3.71 25.82 7.31
C ARG A 1005 -3.50 25.07 5.99
N ALA A 1006 -4.42 24.17 5.69
CA ALA A 1006 -4.49 23.50 4.39
C ALA A 1006 -4.61 24.49 3.22
N ARG A 1007 -3.73 24.38 2.23
CA ARG A 1007 -3.67 25.19 1.01
C ARG A 1007 -3.38 24.35 -0.23
N TYR A 1008 -3.89 24.82 -1.36
CA TYR A 1008 -3.56 24.30 -2.67
C TYR A 1008 -2.42 25.10 -3.29
N PHE A 1009 -1.45 24.39 -3.84
CA PHE A 1009 -0.28 24.93 -4.52
C PHE A 1009 -0.21 24.39 -5.95
N TRP A 1010 -0.30 25.26 -6.94
CA TRP A 1010 -0.03 24.96 -8.34
C TRP A 1010 1.34 25.48 -8.71
N GLY A 1011 2.06 24.76 -9.57
CA GLY A 1011 3.39 25.19 -9.99
C GLY A 1011 4.17 24.09 -10.67
N ASN A 1012 5.38 24.44 -11.09
CA ASN A 1012 6.31 23.53 -11.74
C ASN A 1012 7.63 23.37 -10.96
N ILE A 1013 7.63 23.68 -9.66
CA ILE A 1013 8.81 23.48 -8.82
C ILE A 1013 9.02 21.96 -8.63
N PRO A 1014 10.24 21.43 -8.80
CA PRO A 1014 10.47 19.99 -8.66
C PRO A 1014 10.12 19.47 -7.26
N GLY A 1015 9.47 18.31 -7.20
CA GLY A 1015 9.22 17.62 -5.93
C GLY A 1015 8.22 18.32 -5.01
N MET A 1016 7.31 19.16 -5.51
CA MET A 1016 6.28 19.80 -4.68
C MET A 1016 5.41 18.81 -3.90
N ASN A 1017 5.23 17.58 -4.40
CA ASN A 1017 4.46 16.49 -3.79
C ASN A 1017 5.23 15.74 -2.69
N ARG A 1018 6.51 16.07 -2.44
CA ARG A 1018 7.33 15.40 -1.42
C ARG A 1018 6.76 15.63 -0.02
N CYS A 1019 6.87 14.62 0.85
CA CYS A 1019 6.36 14.67 2.21
C CYS A 1019 6.92 15.87 2.98
N VAL A 1020 6.02 16.70 3.50
CA VAL A 1020 6.40 17.78 4.42
C VAL A 1020 6.61 17.16 5.78
N THR A 1021 7.87 17.15 6.23
CA THR A 1021 8.32 16.45 7.43
C THR A 1021 9.30 17.38 8.15
N SER A 1022 9.15 17.53 9.47
CA SER A 1022 9.95 18.45 10.27
C SER A 1022 10.67 17.71 11.40
N GLN A 1023 11.97 17.98 11.55
CA GLN A 1023 12.78 17.56 12.71
C GLN A 1023 12.90 18.65 13.79
N LYS A 1024 12.74 19.93 13.44
CA LYS A 1024 12.87 21.08 14.37
C LYS A 1024 11.55 21.82 14.65
N ASP A 1025 10.50 21.59 13.85
CA ASP A 1025 9.23 22.33 13.87
C ASP A 1025 8.01 21.43 14.15
N LYS A 1026 8.14 20.36 14.94
CA LYS A 1026 6.98 19.75 15.61
C LYS A 1026 6.56 20.63 16.80
N LEU A 1027 6.32 21.90 16.49
CA LEU A 1027 5.94 22.90 17.47
C LEU A 1027 4.55 22.55 17.97
N SER A 1028 4.46 22.11 19.22
CA SER A 1028 3.21 22.23 19.97
C SER A 1028 2.86 23.71 20.11
N LEU A 1029 1.58 24.04 20.29
CA LEU A 1029 1.17 25.42 20.55
C LEU A 1029 1.92 25.99 21.77
N GLN A 1030 2.15 25.15 22.77
CA GLN A 1030 2.84 25.50 24.02
C GLN A 1030 4.26 26.01 23.77
N GLU A 1031 5.01 25.41 22.84
CA GLU A 1031 6.36 25.85 22.48
C GLU A 1031 6.37 27.22 21.79
N CYS A 1032 5.22 27.65 21.25
CA CYS A 1032 5.09 28.96 20.63
C CYS A 1032 4.74 30.08 21.60
N LEU A 1033 4.34 29.77 22.85
CA LEU A 1033 3.90 30.75 23.82
C LEU A 1033 5.06 31.38 24.58
N ASP A 1034 4.85 32.62 25.05
CA ASP A 1034 5.77 33.26 25.99
C ASP A 1034 5.62 32.66 27.42
N PRO A 1035 6.67 32.71 28.27
CA PRO A 1035 6.65 32.09 29.60
C PRO A 1035 5.49 32.56 30.48
N GLY A 1036 4.91 31.63 31.26
CA GLY A 1036 3.78 31.90 32.17
C GLY A 1036 2.39 31.79 31.52
N ARG A 1037 2.33 31.30 30.27
CA ARG A 1037 1.10 31.09 29.50
C ARG A 1037 0.96 29.61 29.13
N THR A 1038 -0.25 29.08 29.24
CA THR A 1038 -0.53 27.66 29.02
C THR A 1038 -1.51 27.47 27.87
N ALA A 1039 -1.16 26.62 26.91
CA ALA A 1039 -2.00 26.24 25.79
C ALA A 1039 -3.13 25.30 26.25
N LYS A 1040 -4.37 25.56 25.82
CA LYS A 1040 -5.51 24.63 26.03
C LYS A 1040 -5.52 23.47 25.03
N TYR A 1041 -4.85 23.65 23.89
CA TYR A 1041 -4.83 22.71 22.78
C TYR A 1041 -3.40 22.56 22.29
N GLU A 1042 -3.04 21.36 21.86
CA GLU A 1042 -1.73 21.10 21.26
C GLU A 1042 -1.58 21.77 19.89
N LYS A 1043 -2.67 21.79 19.10
CA LYS A 1043 -2.75 22.47 17.81
C LYS A 1043 -4.03 23.28 17.71
N ILE A 1044 -3.94 24.42 17.02
CA ILE A 1044 -5.07 25.31 16.75
C ILE A 1044 -5.62 25.10 15.34
N ARG A 1045 -6.91 25.41 15.16
CA ARG A 1045 -7.51 25.42 13.82
C ARG A 1045 -7.09 26.67 13.04
N THR A 1046 -7.68 26.86 11.86
CA THR A 1046 -7.34 27.96 10.95
C THR A 1046 -7.42 29.33 11.61
N ILE A 1047 -6.25 29.96 11.75
CA ILE A 1047 -6.13 31.36 12.18
C ILE A 1047 -6.58 32.25 11.02
N THR A 1048 -7.61 33.06 11.27
CA THR A 1048 -8.17 34.00 10.28
C THR A 1048 -7.78 35.44 10.59
N THR A 1049 -8.22 36.38 9.77
CA THR A 1049 -8.05 37.82 10.01
C THR A 1049 -8.91 38.37 11.17
N ARG A 1050 -9.70 37.53 11.85
CA ARG A 1050 -10.54 37.92 13.00
C ARG A 1050 -9.88 37.53 14.33
N PRO A 1051 -10.03 38.35 15.39
CA PRO A 1051 -9.44 38.11 16.72
C PRO A 1051 -10.05 36.91 17.45
N ASN A 1052 -11.31 36.56 17.16
CA ASN A 1052 -12.00 35.40 17.75
C ASN A 1052 -11.81 34.17 16.83
N ILE A 1053 -11.23 33.12 17.38
CA ILE A 1053 -10.91 31.88 16.66
C ILE A 1053 -11.96 30.82 17.05
N LEU A 1054 -12.42 30.06 16.05
CA LEU A 1054 -13.24 28.81 16.10
C LEU A 1054 -14.77 28.97 15.90
N LYS A 1055 -15.20 28.88 14.62
CA LYS A 1055 -16.58 28.88 14.04
C LYS A 1055 -17.30 30.24 13.89
N PRO A 1056 -17.94 30.50 12.73
CA PRO A 1056 -19.18 31.27 12.69
C PRO A 1056 -20.32 30.37 13.18
N GLY A 1057 -20.87 30.63 14.38
CA GLY A 1057 -22.15 30.03 14.77
C GLY A 1057 -22.35 29.60 16.23
N THR A 1058 -21.33 29.58 17.10
CA THR A 1058 -21.51 29.22 18.52
C THR A 1058 -20.57 30.03 19.41
N ASP A 1059 -21.15 30.70 20.41
CA ASP A 1059 -20.60 31.49 21.52
C ASP A 1059 -19.16 32.04 21.42
N ASP A 1060 -19.06 33.37 21.44
CA ASP A 1060 -17.94 34.23 21.02
C ASP A 1060 -16.72 34.26 21.99
N ARG A 1061 -16.49 33.20 22.79
CA ARG A 1061 -15.54 33.21 23.94
C ARG A 1061 -14.58 32.02 24.07
N HIS A 1062 -14.15 31.39 22.98
CA HIS A 1062 -13.18 30.28 23.04
C HIS A 1062 -11.72 30.74 22.84
N TYR A 1063 -11.14 31.33 23.89
CA TYR A 1063 -9.72 31.71 23.93
C TYR A 1063 -8.81 30.47 24.09
N PRO A 1064 -7.78 30.28 23.22
CA PRO A 1064 -6.97 29.06 23.22
C PRO A 1064 -5.91 29.02 24.33
N ILE A 1065 -5.64 30.14 25.02
CA ILE A 1065 -4.58 30.25 26.02
C ILE A 1065 -5.20 30.47 27.42
N ILE A 1066 -4.49 30.02 28.45
CA ILE A 1066 -4.75 30.36 29.85
C ILE A 1066 -3.54 31.13 30.38
N MET A 1067 -3.78 32.28 31.00
CA MET A 1067 -2.78 33.07 31.70
C MET A 1067 -3.31 33.40 33.09
N ASN A 1068 -2.58 33.03 34.14
CA ASN A 1068 -2.99 33.23 35.55
C ASN A 1068 -4.40 32.68 35.89
N GLY A 1069 -4.80 31.56 35.28
CA GLY A 1069 -6.12 30.96 35.47
C GLY A 1069 -7.25 31.59 34.66
N GLU A 1070 -7.01 32.69 33.95
CA GLU A 1070 -7.98 33.33 33.06
C GLU A 1070 -7.72 33.02 31.58
N ALA A 1071 -8.77 33.05 30.78
CA ALA A 1071 -8.68 32.73 29.36
C ALA A 1071 -8.12 33.93 28.56
N ASP A 1072 -7.09 33.71 27.75
CA ASP A 1072 -6.43 34.75 26.95
C ASP A 1072 -6.27 34.37 25.47
N SER A 1073 -6.19 35.41 24.65
CA SER A 1073 -5.94 35.39 23.22
C SER A 1073 -4.46 35.21 22.88
N LEU A 1074 -4.18 34.73 21.66
CA LEU A 1074 -2.81 34.69 21.15
C LEU A 1074 -2.24 36.10 20.99
N TRP A 1075 -1.00 36.27 21.43
CA TRP A 1075 -0.23 37.49 21.19
C TRP A 1075 0.31 37.51 19.76
N ILE A 1076 0.58 38.71 19.24
CA ILE A 1076 1.07 38.84 17.86
C ILE A 1076 2.43 38.17 17.68
N THR A 1077 3.30 38.25 18.68
CA THR A 1077 4.61 37.59 18.69
C THR A 1077 4.50 36.06 18.66
N GLU A 1078 3.49 35.51 19.34
CA GLU A 1078 3.17 34.08 19.30
C GLU A 1078 2.62 33.70 17.92
N LEU A 1079 1.75 34.53 17.33
CA LEU A 1079 1.25 34.34 15.96
C LEU A 1079 2.36 34.39 14.92
N GLU A 1080 3.32 35.31 15.04
CA GLU A 1080 4.51 35.36 14.17
C GLU A 1080 5.26 34.01 14.22
N LYS A 1081 5.52 33.50 15.42
CA LYS A 1081 6.20 32.21 15.62
C LYS A 1081 5.40 31.03 15.07
N ILE A 1082 4.08 31.00 15.27
CA ILE A 1082 3.19 29.96 14.73
C ILE A 1082 3.21 29.92 13.20
N PHE A 1083 3.29 31.07 12.54
CA PHE A 1083 3.41 31.16 11.08
C PHE A 1083 4.85 30.95 10.57
N GLY A 1084 5.82 30.83 11.48
CA GLY A 1084 7.24 30.65 11.20
C GLY A 1084 8.01 31.94 10.89
N PHE A 1085 7.44 33.11 11.19
CA PHE A 1085 8.15 34.39 11.09
C PHE A 1085 9.06 34.62 12.30
N PRO A 1086 10.15 35.40 12.13
CA PRO A 1086 10.92 35.91 13.26
C PRO A 1086 10.03 36.68 14.24
N LYS A 1087 10.31 36.56 15.54
CA LYS A 1087 9.62 37.35 16.57
C LYS A 1087 9.82 38.84 16.29
N HIS A 1088 8.74 39.61 16.37
CA HIS A 1088 8.64 41.03 16.00
C HIS A 1088 8.68 41.36 14.51
N TYR A 1089 8.52 40.39 13.61
CA TYR A 1089 8.53 40.65 12.16
C TYR A 1089 7.48 41.69 11.72
N THR A 1090 6.30 41.73 12.32
CA THR A 1090 5.25 42.70 11.97
C THR A 1090 5.26 43.96 12.86
N ASP A 1091 6.24 44.10 13.75
CA ASP A 1091 6.34 45.18 14.73
C ASP A 1091 6.94 46.46 14.13
N VAL A 1092 6.19 47.09 13.22
CA VAL A 1092 6.68 48.18 12.38
C VAL A 1092 5.77 49.42 12.49
N LYS A 1093 6.37 50.61 12.57
CA LYS A 1093 5.71 51.94 12.48
C LYS A 1093 4.39 52.09 13.27
N ASN A 1094 4.35 51.62 14.51
CA ASN A 1094 3.16 51.71 15.40
C ASN A 1094 1.90 51.04 14.84
N LEU A 1095 2.03 50.01 14.01
CA LEU A 1095 0.88 49.22 13.55
C LEU A 1095 0.14 48.61 14.75
N GLY A 1096 -1.17 48.85 14.81
CA GLY A 1096 -2.02 48.32 15.87
C GLY A 1096 -2.15 46.80 15.80
N ARG A 1097 -2.51 46.18 16.92
CA ARG A 1097 -2.68 44.72 17.05
C ARG A 1097 -3.54 44.11 15.93
N MET A 1098 -4.68 44.73 15.62
CA MET A 1098 -5.62 44.25 14.61
C MET A 1098 -5.04 44.28 13.19
N GLN A 1099 -4.23 45.31 12.88
CA GLN A 1099 -3.57 45.45 11.58
C GLN A 1099 -2.53 44.34 11.39
N ARG A 1100 -1.69 44.13 12.42
CA ARG A 1100 -0.67 43.06 12.43
C ARG A 1100 -1.29 41.66 12.31
N GLN A 1101 -2.38 41.40 13.04
CA GLN A 1101 -3.09 40.12 12.93
C GLN A 1101 -3.69 39.90 11.53
N ARG A 1102 -4.23 40.96 10.91
CA ARG A 1102 -4.82 40.87 9.56
C ARG A 1102 -3.78 40.51 8.51
N VAL A 1103 -2.60 41.12 8.53
CA VAL A 1103 -1.54 40.83 7.57
C VAL A 1103 -0.95 39.44 7.78
N LEU A 1104 -0.78 38.99 9.03
CA LEU A 1104 -0.37 37.62 9.34
C LEU A 1104 -1.40 36.60 8.85
N GLY A 1105 -2.70 36.84 9.09
CA GLY A 1105 -3.77 35.94 8.65
C GLY A 1105 -3.79 35.70 7.13
N LYS A 1106 -3.35 36.70 6.34
CA LYS A 1106 -3.24 36.63 4.88
C LYS A 1106 -1.93 36.00 4.38
N SER A 1107 -0.88 36.03 5.18
CA SER A 1107 0.47 35.57 4.79
C SER A 1107 0.58 34.05 4.58
N TRP A 1108 1.65 33.62 3.91
CA TRP A 1108 1.98 32.19 3.83
C TRP A 1108 2.62 31.69 5.11
N SER A 1109 2.53 30.37 5.33
CA SER A 1109 3.35 29.70 6.34
C SER A 1109 4.79 29.62 5.84
N VAL A 1110 5.73 30.25 6.57
CA VAL A 1110 7.15 30.27 6.24
C VAL A 1110 7.73 28.86 6.02
N PRO A 1111 7.53 27.86 6.92
CA PRO A 1111 8.10 26.53 6.73
C PRO A 1111 7.56 25.80 5.50
N VAL A 1112 6.27 26.02 5.14
CA VAL A 1112 5.69 25.44 3.92
C VAL A 1112 6.34 26.03 2.67
N ILE A 1113 6.54 27.34 2.63
CA ILE A 1113 7.18 27.99 1.48
C ILE A 1113 8.68 27.64 1.42
N ARG A 1114 9.36 27.52 2.57
CA ARG A 1114 10.73 27.02 2.66
C ARG A 1114 10.84 25.62 2.06
N HIS A 1115 9.91 24.73 2.39
CA HIS A 1115 9.81 23.41 1.78
C HIS A 1115 9.64 23.49 0.26
N LEU A 1116 8.69 24.29 -0.21
CA LEU A 1116 8.40 24.39 -1.65
C LEU A 1116 9.58 24.99 -2.45
N LEU A 1117 10.30 25.97 -1.92
CA LEU A 1117 11.38 26.66 -2.64
C LEU A 1117 12.77 26.01 -2.49
N ALA A 1118 12.97 25.11 -1.51
CA ALA A 1118 14.26 24.47 -1.25
C ALA A 1118 14.91 23.76 -2.48
N PRO A 1119 14.17 23.07 -3.36
CA PRO A 1119 14.75 22.44 -4.56
C PRO A 1119 15.40 23.43 -5.54
N LEU A 1120 15.03 24.72 -5.49
CA LEU A 1120 15.61 25.74 -6.37
C LEU A 1120 17.11 25.98 -6.13
N LYS A 1121 17.66 25.49 -5.01
CA LYS A 1121 19.10 25.51 -4.73
C LYS A 1121 19.92 24.73 -5.75
N ASP A 1122 19.31 23.79 -6.47
CA ASP A 1122 19.99 23.08 -7.55
C ASP A 1122 20.12 23.89 -8.86
N TYR A 1123 19.53 25.09 -8.91
CA TYR A 1123 19.48 25.94 -10.11
C TYR A 1123 20.11 27.31 -9.92
N PHE A 1124 20.05 27.88 -8.71
CA PHE A 1124 20.46 29.27 -8.45
C PHE A 1124 21.58 29.36 -7.41
N ALA A 1125 22.32 30.47 -7.48
CA ALA A 1125 23.48 30.71 -6.64
C ALA A 1125 23.06 30.91 -5.17
N CYS A 1126 23.85 30.36 -4.26
CA CYS A 1126 23.68 30.49 -2.81
C CYS A 1126 24.90 31.18 -2.20
N ASP A 1127 24.70 31.82 -1.05
CA ASP A 1127 25.74 32.41 -0.21
C ASP A 1127 26.58 31.35 0.51
#